data_AF-A0A934CWZ9-F1
#
_entry.id   AF-A0A934CWZ9-F1
#
_cell.length_a   1.000
_cell.length_b   1.000
_cell.length_c   1.000
_cell.angle_alpha   90.00
_cell.angle_beta   90.00
_cell.angle_gamma   90.00
#
_symmetry.space_group_name_H-M   'P 1'
#
loop_
_entity.id
_entity.type
_entity.pdbx_description
1 polymer ?
#
loop_
_entity_poly.entity_id
_entity_poly.type
_entity_poly.pdbx_seq_one_letter_code
_entity_poly.pdbx_strand_id
1 'polypeptide(L)'
;MWYLAYNLGLVLTSPFILLILLAKKRCRRGLIQRLGWESGSSGSSGFFGRKEPDKPDQPDKPILWIHAVSLGEVVAAVPLVRELHRRYPGHRLVVSTVTETGREAVEQRLAEVADHCYAPLDFPWVVARMADRLNPKAFFFVETELWPNLLRALSRRDVPAILVNGRLSSRSFGRYQLIKPFMKQVLETLALCLMQSERDAERIVALGAPPSRVVRTGNIKFDQPLPSQAGESLTRDLLGLAHDEELIVAGSTHPGEEEQILACYEALQREFPRLVLLLAPRHIERAAEVEATVKQRGLAAIRRSRLEQKGQGLTSEGKPRALILDTRGELAEVYRYSVLSYVGGTMVPVGGHNLLEPAQWGKPVFFGPHTDHCAEVADLLLRAGGAALARSGEELAGQMARLLRDRSALQKMGEAAQQVLSENRGAIGRSLDLIGKVLERNAERGMLNEGATTRGHGDAETRGDRRVAPSPCRRVRHTDSSFIVHRSSFLHWTLRALSVPYGLAVRARATFYEKGWLLRRQLSCRVISVGNLTVGGTGKTPVVIWLVEMLLARGLRVGVLSRGYKRDRGKEFLLVSDGTAVLAGPAEAGDEPHLIARRCPKAIVAVGSDRYRLGRWVQDRFPQGQGIDCFVLDDGFQHLALHRDVDLLLVDASDPKGLEALLPAGRLREPLSAAARATALLLTRADQAGDLSALPALLEAATGRHDDPVLVRFRVEGFVDLRSGATHGIEWAKGRQALIFSGIGNSASFRQTVVELGVTLLDEVVFRDHHAYRARDLALVRERAKRCSAEVILTTEKDAGKLAPLLDEHDPVFAVRLGAEIMEGRERLERLALGNDER
;
A
#
# COMPACT_ATOMS: atom_id res chain seq x y z
N MET A 1 6.77 -25.16 26.20
CA MET A 1 5.79 -24.09 26.52
C MET A 1 5.83 -22.91 25.54
N TRP A 2 7.00 -22.34 25.21
CA TRP A 2 7.07 -21.16 24.31
C TRP A 2 6.45 -21.35 22.93
N TYR A 3 6.75 -22.46 22.23
CA TYR A 3 6.11 -22.78 20.95
C TYR A 3 4.59 -22.95 21.05
N LEU A 4 4.07 -23.42 22.20
CA LEU A 4 2.63 -23.52 22.42
C LEU A 4 2.01 -22.12 22.54
N ALA A 5 2.64 -21.23 23.32
CA ALA A 5 2.21 -19.83 23.45
C ALA A 5 2.28 -19.09 22.10
N TYR A 6 3.36 -19.30 21.33
CA TYR A 6 3.50 -18.75 19.98
C TYR A 6 2.38 -19.24 19.05
N ASN A 7 2.11 -20.55 19.04
CA ASN A 7 1.05 -21.15 18.22
C ASN A 7 -0.35 -20.69 18.64
N LEU A 8 -0.60 -20.57 19.95
CA LEU A 8 -1.87 -20.05 20.46
C LEU A 8 -2.07 -18.59 20.01
N GLY A 9 -1.02 -17.77 20.10
CA GLY A 9 -1.02 -16.40 19.58
C GLY A 9 -1.30 -16.35 18.07
N LEU A 10 -0.67 -17.22 17.27
CA LEU A 10 -0.95 -17.34 15.84
C LEU A 10 -2.40 -17.76 15.55
N VAL A 11 -2.96 -18.72 16.29
CA VAL A 11 -4.36 -19.16 16.11
C VAL A 11 -5.33 -18.04 16.47
N LEU A 12 -5.13 -17.36 17.61
CA LEU A 12 -5.96 -16.24 18.05
C LEU A 12 -5.92 -15.07 17.07
N THR A 13 -4.77 -14.81 16.46
CA THR A 13 -4.60 -13.74 15.47
C THR A 13 -4.95 -14.18 14.04
N SER A 14 -5.10 -15.47 13.78
CA SER A 14 -5.34 -16.03 12.44
C SER A 14 -6.55 -15.45 11.71
N PRO A 15 -7.71 -15.15 12.35
CA PRO A 15 -8.83 -14.53 11.66
C PRO A 15 -8.48 -13.13 11.14
N PHE A 16 -7.69 -12.37 11.92
CA PHE A 16 -7.23 -11.04 11.54
C PHE A 16 -6.17 -11.10 10.44
N ILE A 17 -5.22 -12.05 10.51
CA ILE A 17 -4.23 -12.31 9.46
C ILE A 17 -4.94 -12.64 8.15
N LEU A 18 -5.89 -13.58 8.16
CA LEU A 18 -6.68 -13.96 7.00
C LEU A 18 -7.49 -12.78 6.45
N LEU A 19 -8.12 -11.99 7.32
CA LEU A 19 -8.88 -10.81 6.91
C LEU A 19 -7.99 -9.76 6.25
N ILE A 20 -6.77 -9.53 6.74
CA ILE A 20 -5.79 -8.62 6.09
C ILE A 20 -5.37 -9.17 4.72
N LEU A 21 -5.04 -10.46 4.64
CA LEU A 21 -4.61 -11.11 3.39
C LEU A 21 -5.73 -11.08 2.34
N LEU A 22 -6.99 -11.27 2.74
CA LEU A 22 -8.16 -11.18 1.88
C LEU A 22 -8.55 -9.73 1.55
N ALA A 23 -8.38 -8.77 2.46
CA ALA A 23 -8.74 -7.37 2.23
C ALA A 23 -7.79 -6.69 1.23
N LYS A 24 -6.49 -7.00 1.28
CA LYS A 24 -5.50 -6.41 0.39
C LYS A 24 -5.43 -7.16 -0.94
N LYS A 25 -5.85 -6.52 -2.04
CA LYS A 25 -5.79 -7.09 -3.41
C LYS A 25 -4.41 -7.67 -3.75
N ARG A 26 -3.32 -7.01 -3.29
CA ARG A 26 -1.92 -7.44 -3.46
C ARG A 26 -1.55 -8.73 -2.68
N CYS A 27 -2.34 -9.13 -1.68
CA CYS A 27 -2.08 -10.29 -0.82
C CYS A 27 -2.96 -11.50 -1.17
N ARG A 28 -3.98 -11.34 -2.03
CA ARG A 28 -4.87 -12.43 -2.48
C ARG A 28 -4.15 -13.41 -3.41
N ARG A 29 -3.20 -12.91 -4.20
CA ARG A 29 -2.43 -13.73 -5.15
C ARG A 29 -1.52 -14.67 -4.36
N GLY A 30 -1.63 -15.97 -4.64
CA GLY A 30 -0.90 -17.01 -3.90
C GLY A 30 -1.45 -17.36 -2.53
N LEU A 31 -2.64 -16.89 -2.13
CA LEU A 31 -3.21 -17.22 -0.83
C LEU A 31 -3.35 -18.73 -0.59
N ILE A 32 -3.74 -19.48 -1.63
CA ILE A 32 -3.83 -20.94 -1.58
C ILE A 32 -2.44 -21.56 -1.33
N GLN A 33 -1.41 -21.06 -2.03
CA GLN A 33 -0.02 -21.49 -1.83
C GLN A 33 0.48 -21.19 -0.41
N ARG A 34 0.19 -19.99 0.10
CA ARG A 34 0.55 -19.57 1.47
C ARG A 34 -0.12 -20.38 2.56
N LEU A 35 -1.30 -20.94 2.28
CA LEU A 35 -2.03 -21.86 3.17
C LEU A 35 -1.63 -23.32 2.98
N GLY A 36 -0.71 -23.61 2.05
CA GLY A 36 -0.26 -24.96 1.74
C GLY A 36 -1.29 -25.79 0.96
N TRP A 37 -2.35 -25.18 0.42
CA TRP A 37 -3.49 -25.90 -0.18
C TRP A 37 -3.39 -26.14 -1.70
N GLU A 38 -2.24 -25.89 -2.32
CA GLU A 38 -2.04 -26.33 -3.70
C GLU A 38 -1.89 -27.85 -3.76
N SER A 39 -2.84 -28.52 -4.44
CA SER A 39 -2.70 -29.90 -4.93
C SER A 39 -2.18 -29.86 -6.37
N GLY A 40 -1.03 -30.47 -6.61
CA GLY A 40 -0.48 -30.67 -7.96
C GLY A 40 1.00 -30.30 -8.08
N SER A 41 1.79 -31.26 -8.54
CA SER A 41 3.10 -31.04 -9.15
C SER A 41 2.94 -30.24 -10.43
N SER A 42 3.84 -29.28 -10.64
CA SER A 42 4.11 -28.57 -11.89
C SER A 42 3.11 -27.52 -12.35
N GLY A 43 3.66 -26.35 -12.68
CA GLY A 43 3.10 -25.41 -13.64
C GLY A 43 1.87 -24.61 -13.19
N SER A 44 2.07 -23.31 -13.07
CA SER A 44 1.08 -22.27 -13.37
C SER A 44 -0.30 -22.73 -13.88
N SER A 45 -1.29 -22.76 -13.00
CA SER A 45 -2.69 -22.64 -13.42
C SER A 45 -3.34 -21.53 -12.61
N GLY A 46 -3.08 -20.29 -13.06
CA GLY A 46 -4.02 -19.21 -12.88
C GLY A 46 -5.31 -19.57 -13.61
N PHE A 47 -6.45 -19.39 -12.95
CA PHE A 47 -7.78 -19.75 -13.44
C PHE A 47 -8.23 -18.95 -14.70
N PHE A 48 -7.35 -18.15 -15.31
CA PHE A 48 -7.49 -17.52 -16.62
C PHE A 48 -6.08 -17.20 -17.15
N GLY A 49 -5.53 -18.02 -18.05
CA GLY A 49 -4.24 -17.76 -18.69
C GLY A 49 -3.80 -18.92 -19.57
N ARG A 50 -3.52 -18.65 -20.84
CA ARG A 50 -3.02 -19.59 -21.85
C ARG A 50 -1.85 -20.44 -21.31
N LYS A 51 -1.86 -21.74 -21.63
CA LYS A 51 -0.67 -22.61 -21.58
C LYS A 51 0.40 -22.01 -22.50
N GLU A 52 1.56 -21.66 -21.96
CA GLU A 52 2.80 -21.58 -22.74
C GLU A 52 3.31 -23.01 -23.03
N PRO A 53 3.93 -23.26 -24.19
CA PRO A 53 4.39 -24.60 -24.57
C PRO A 53 5.76 -24.92 -23.95
N ASP A 54 5.87 -26.16 -23.48
CA ASP A 54 7.09 -26.95 -23.23
C ASP A 54 8.27 -26.30 -22.49
N LYS A 55 8.25 -26.41 -21.15
CA LYS A 55 9.47 -26.75 -20.39
C LYS A 55 9.33 -28.20 -19.90
N PRO A 56 10.29 -29.10 -20.18
CA PRO A 56 10.23 -30.46 -19.66
C PRO A 56 10.30 -30.43 -18.13
N ASP A 57 9.31 -31.03 -17.47
CA ASP A 57 9.35 -31.32 -16.04
C ASP A 57 10.63 -32.13 -15.74
N GLN A 58 11.53 -31.57 -14.91
CA GLN A 58 12.66 -32.30 -14.31
C GLN A 58 12.30 -32.66 -12.86
N PRO A 59 11.58 -33.78 -12.61
CA PRO A 59 11.15 -34.16 -11.26
C PRO A 59 12.29 -34.64 -10.33
N ASP A 60 13.53 -34.79 -10.81
CA ASP A 60 14.60 -35.49 -10.07
C ASP A 60 15.73 -34.61 -9.50
N LYS A 61 15.68 -33.27 -9.63
CA LYS A 61 16.76 -32.42 -9.10
C LYS A 61 16.55 -32.04 -7.63
N PRO A 62 17.55 -32.23 -6.73
CA PRO A 62 17.47 -31.79 -5.34
C PRO A 62 17.22 -30.28 -5.24
N ILE A 63 16.35 -29.87 -4.31
CA ILE A 63 15.93 -28.48 -4.17
C ILE A 63 16.79 -27.74 -3.15
N LEU A 64 17.28 -26.56 -3.53
CA LEU A 64 17.80 -25.55 -2.61
C LEU A 64 16.74 -24.45 -2.46
N TRP A 65 16.27 -24.24 -1.24
CA TRP A 65 15.20 -23.28 -0.97
C TRP A 65 15.75 -21.98 -0.40
N ILE A 66 15.59 -20.87 -1.13
CA ILE A 66 15.98 -19.53 -0.72
C ILE A 66 14.74 -18.73 -0.33
N HIS A 67 14.79 -17.98 0.77
CA HIS A 67 13.73 -17.13 1.25
C HIS A 67 14.17 -15.66 1.31
N ALA A 68 13.44 -14.81 0.60
CA ALA A 68 13.62 -13.36 0.58
C ALA A 68 12.24 -12.69 0.65
N VAL A 69 11.91 -12.09 1.80
CA VAL A 69 10.56 -11.60 2.13
C VAL A 69 10.12 -10.46 1.22
N SER A 70 11.05 -9.54 0.94
CA SER A 70 10.79 -8.26 0.29
C SER A 70 11.58 -8.04 -1.01
N LEU A 71 11.23 -6.99 -1.76
CA LEU A 71 11.97 -6.58 -2.97
C LEU A 71 13.46 -6.32 -2.67
N GLY A 72 13.77 -5.64 -1.56
CA GLY A 72 15.15 -5.31 -1.20
C GLY A 72 15.99 -6.55 -0.91
N GLU A 73 15.41 -7.53 -0.23
CA GLU A 73 16.08 -8.81 0.04
C GLU A 73 16.25 -9.65 -1.23
N VAL A 74 15.26 -9.67 -2.13
CA VAL A 74 15.40 -10.36 -3.42
C VAL A 74 16.56 -9.74 -4.20
N VAL A 75 16.62 -8.42 -4.30
CA VAL A 75 17.71 -7.71 -4.99
C VAL A 75 19.07 -8.03 -4.35
N ALA A 76 19.16 -8.08 -3.02
CA ALA A 76 20.38 -8.47 -2.32
C ALA A 76 20.76 -9.94 -2.54
N ALA A 77 19.77 -10.83 -2.69
CA ALA A 77 19.96 -12.26 -2.86
C ALA A 77 20.29 -12.68 -4.31
N VAL A 78 19.96 -11.86 -5.32
CA VAL A 78 20.17 -12.20 -6.75
C VAL A 78 21.59 -12.71 -7.05
N PRO A 79 22.67 -12.02 -6.64
CA PRO A 79 24.02 -12.50 -6.95
C PRO A 79 24.35 -13.83 -6.25
N LEU A 80 23.86 -14.03 -5.01
CA LEU A 80 24.00 -15.29 -4.28
C LEU A 80 23.27 -16.44 -5.01
N VAL A 81 22.03 -16.21 -5.47
CA VAL A 81 21.22 -17.22 -6.17
C VAL A 81 21.87 -17.62 -7.49
N ARG A 82 22.37 -16.65 -8.26
CA ARG A 82 23.09 -16.92 -9.53
C ARG A 82 24.36 -17.74 -9.31
N GLU A 83 25.12 -17.42 -8.28
CA GLU A 83 26.34 -18.14 -7.97
C GLU A 83 26.06 -19.54 -7.39
N LEU A 84 24.99 -19.72 -6.59
CA LEU A 84 24.50 -21.04 -6.20
C LEU A 84 24.12 -21.90 -7.41
N HIS A 85 23.41 -21.32 -8.39
CA HIS A 85 23.04 -22.01 -9.63
C HIS A 85 24.28 -22.45 -10.41
N ARG A 86 25.30 -21.58 -10.47
CA ARG A 86 26.58 -21.87 -11.13
C ARG A 86 27.38 -22.98 -10.45
N ARG A 87 27.46 -22.97 -9.10
CA ARG A 87 28.21 -23.98 -8.33
C ARG A 87 27.46 -25.32 -8.22
N TYR A 88 26.14 -25.29 -8.25
CA TYR A 88 25.29 -26.47 -8.08
C TYR A 88 24.30 -26.66 -9.25
N PRO A 89 24.78 -26.86 -10.49
CA PRO A 89 23.92 -26.95 -11.69
C PRO A 89 22.97 -28.17 -11.68
N GLY A 90 23.29 -29.18 -10.87
CA GLY A 90 22.42 -30.34 -10.62
C GLY A 90 21.26 -30.07 -9.67
N HIS A 91 21.18 -28.89 -9.04
CA HIS A 91 20.13 -28.54 -8.09
C HIS A 91 19.08 -27.62 -8.74
N ARG A 92 17.85 -27.76 -8.28
CA ARG A 92 16.76 -26.84 -8.59
C ARG A 92 16.71 -25.75 -7.51
N LEU A 93 16.70 -24.49 -7.90
CA LEU A 93 16.57 -23.37 -6.96
C LEU A 93 15.12 -22.91 -6.88
N VAL A 94 14.62 -22.76 -5.66
CA VAL A 94 13.28 -22.21 -5.40
C VAL A 94 13.42 -20.98 -4.51
N VAL A 95 12.90 -19.84 -4.93
CA VAL A 95 12.89 -18.59 -4.17
C VAL A 95 11.49 -18.30 -3.66
N SER A 96 11.32 -18.27 -2.33
CA SER A 96 10.06 -17.88 -1.70
C SER A 96 10.02 -16.42 -1.30
N THR A 97 8.92 -15.73 -1.62
CA THR A 97 8.71 -14.32 -1.26
C THR A 97 7.38 -14.10 -0.54
N VAL A 98 7.28 -13.00 0.23
CA VAL A 98 6.03 -12.59 0.89
C VAL A 98 5.34 -11.47 0.13
N THR A 99 6.06 -10.56 -0.52
CA THR A 99 5.46 -9.43 -1.25
C THR A 99 5.30 -9.69 -2.74
N GLU A 100 4.28 -9.07 -3.37
CA GLU A 100 4.10 -9.13 -4.83
C GLU A 100 5.28 -8.48 -5.56
N THR A 101 5.81 -7.37 -5.03
CA THR A 101 7.01 -6.73 -5.59
C THR A 101 8.26 -7.62 -5.49
N GLY A 102 8.35 -8.47 -4.46
CA GLY A 102 9.41 -9.47 -4.35
C GLY A 102 9.26 -10.55 -5.42
N ARG A 103 8.04 -11.06 -5.64
CA ARG A 103 7.74 -11.97 -6.75
C ARG A 103 8.15 -11.38 -8.10
N GLU A 104 7.67 -10.17 -8.42
CA GLU A 104 7.97 -9.50 -9.68
C GLU A 104 9.48 -9.39 -9.90
N ALA A 105 10.26 -9.12 -8.84
CA ALA A 105 11.71 -9.07 -8.93
C ALA A 105 12.36 -10.45 -9.15
N VAL A 106 11.83 -11.52 -8.55
CA VAL A 106 12.29 -12.89 -8.85
C VAL A 106 12.01 -13.23 -10.31
N GLU A 107 10.78 -13.00 -10.77
CA GLU A 107 10.38 -13.26 -12.16
C GLU A 107 11.22 -12.43 -13.15
N GLN A 108 11.56 -11.18 -12.85
CA GLN A 108 12.35 -10.34 -13.74
C GLN A 108 13.86 -10.65 -13.72
N ARG A 109 14.42 -10.99 -12.56
CA ARG A 109 15.89 -11.08 -12.39
C ARG A 109 16.43 -12.51 -12.34
N LEU A 110 15.56 -13.49 -12.09
CA LEU A 110 15.90 -14.90 -11.83
C LEU A 110 15.03 -15.90 -12.61
N ALA A 111 14.21 -15.49 -13.59
CA ALA A 111 13.32 -16.40 -14.34
C ALA A 111 14.01 -17.62 -14.98
N GLU A 112 15.29 -17.50 -15.34
CA GLU A 112 16.07 -18.60 -15.94
C GLU A 112 16.85 -19.41 -14.89
N VAL A 113 16.92 -18.92 -13.65
CA VAL A 113 17.84 -19.41 -12.61
C VAL A 113 17.09 -20.09 -11.48
N ALA A 114 15.91 -19.59 -11.10
CA ALA A 114 15.15 -20.09 -9.97
C ALA A 114 13.63 -19.97 -10.16
N ASP A 115 12.91 -20.95 -9.64
CA ASP A 115 11.44 -20.91 -9.58
C ASP A 115 10.95 -20.02 -8.44
N HIS A 116 9.80 -19.39 -8.62
CA HIS A 116 9.15 -18.61 -7.58
C HIS A 116 8.07 -19.41 -6.84
N CYS A 117 7.98 -19.23 -5.52
CA CYS A 117 6.79 -19.57 -4.74
C CYS A 117 6.48 -18.50 -3.69
N TYR A 118 5.26 -18.47 -3.17
CA TYR A 118 4.95 -17.67 -1.99
C TYR A 118 5.30 -18.43 -0.71
N ALA A 119 5.90 -17.72 0.25
CA ALA A 119 6.26 -18.30 1.53
C ALA A 119 5.01 -18.78 2.31
N PRO A 120 5.10 -19.93 3.00
CA PRO A 120 3.99 -20.43 3.82
C PRO A 120 3.72 -19.49 4.99
N LEU A 121 2.46 -19.42 5.44
CA LEU A 121 2.17 -18.84 6.76
C LEU A 121 2.78 -19.73 7.85
N ASP A 122 3.31 -19.14 8.94
CA ASP A 122 4.06 -19.87 9.98
C ASP A 122 3.18 -20.76 10.89
N PHE A 123 2.10 -21.33 10.37
CA PHE A 123 1.31 -22.34 11.07
C PHE A 123 2.00 -23.70 10.96
N PRO A 124 2.11 -24.49 12.05
CA PRO A 124 2.85 -25.75 12.06
C PRO A 124 2.46 -26.73 10.94
N TRP A 125 1.17 -26.84 10.63
CA TRP A 125 0.67 -27.74 9.59
C TRP A 125 0.93 -27.22 8.17
N VAL A 126 0.95 -25.90 7.98
CA VAL A 126 1.20 -25.27 6.68
C VAL A 126 2.67 -25.37 6.31
N VAL A 127 3.55 -24.99 7.23
CA VAL A 127 5.00 -25.05 7.01
C VAL A 127 5.49 -26.49 6.86
N ALA A 128 4.93 -27.43 7.62
CA ALA A 128 5.24 -28.85 7.48
C ALA A 128 4.89 -29.35 6.08
N ARG A 129 3.67 -29.08 5.60
CA ARG A 129 3.21 -29.48 4.27
C ARG A 129 4.06 -28.87 3.15
N MET A 130 4.47 -27.61 3.29
CA MET A 130 5.36 -26.96 2.33
C MET A 130 6.76 -27.58 2.35
N ALA A 131 7.32 -27.85 3.52
CA ALA A 131 8.61 -28.51 3.67
C ALA A 131 8.59 -29.94 3.09
N ASP A 132 7.51 -30.70 3.31
CA ASP A 132 7.32 -32.04 2.73
C ASP A 132 7.20 -31.99 1.19
N ARG A 133 6.47 -31.01 0.67
CA ARG A 133 6.29 -30.84 -0.78
C ARG A 133 7.59 -30.46 -1.48
N LEU A 134 8.35 -29.53 -0.90
CA LEU A 134 9.60 -29.07 -1.49
C LEU A 134 10.75 -30.03 -1.25
N ASN A 135 10.71 -30.81 -0.17
CA ASN A 135 11.78 -31.70 0.29
C ASN A 135 13.20 -31.10 0.09
N PRO A 136 13.46 -29.89 0.63
CA PRO A 136 14.68 -29.16 0.32
C PRO A 136 15.91 -29.81 0.97
N LYS A 137 17.04 -29.81 0.27
CA LYS A 137 18.34 -30.23 0.82
C LYS A 137 18.97 -29.17 1.73
N ALA A 138 18.59 -27.90 1.54
CA ALA A 138 18.94 -26.81 2.44
C ALA A 138 17.95 -25.65 2.31
N PHE A 139 17.86 -24.86 3.38
CA PHE A 139 17.07 -23.65 3.45
C PHE A 139 17.96 -22.45 3.75
N PHE A 140 17.88 -21.41 2.93
CA PHE A 140 18.60 -20.14 3.09
C PHE A 140 17.60 -19.02 3.30
N PHE A 141 17.79 -18.17 4.29
CA PHE A 141 16.97 -16.97 4.46
C PHE A 141 17.85 -15.74 4.68
N VAL A 142 17.42 -14.61 4.13
CA VAL A 142 18.24 -13.41 4.01
C VAL A 142 17.86 -12.37 5.08
N GLU A 143 18.87 -11.68 5.62
CA GLU A 143 18.72 -10.68 6.70
C GLU A 143 18.18 -11.25 8.02
N THR A 144 17.01 -10.86 8.54
CA THR A 144 16.55 -11.32 9.87
C THR A 144 15.06 -11.58 9.88
N GLU A 145 14.69 -12.62 9.16
CA GLU A 145 13.32 -13.13 9.07
C GLU A 145 13.29 -14.51 9.72
N LEU A 146 13.14 -14.53 11.04
CA LEU A 146 13.09 -15.76 11.84
C LEU A 146 11.63 -16.25 11.94
N TRP A 147 11.36 -17.41 11.32
CA TRP A 147 10.04 -18.07 11.30
C TRP A 147 10.07 -19.31 12.18
N PRO A 148 9.65 -19.23 13.47
CA PRO A 148 9.89 -20.29 14.45
C PRO A 148 9.37 -21.66 14.05
N ASN A 149 8.15 -21.74 13.49
CA ASN A 149 7.58 -23.03 13.11
C ASN A 149 8.23 -23.59 11.85
N LEU A 150 8.54 -22.75 10.86
CA LEU A 150 9.27 -23.17 9.67
C LEU A 150 10.65 -23.73 10.03
N LEU A 151 11.45 -23.00 10.80
CA LEU A 151 12.79 -23.43 11.22
C LEU A 151 12.74 -24.73 12.02
N ARG A 152 11.76 -24.88 12.92
CA ARG A 152 11.52 -26.12 13.65
C ARG A 152 11.09 -27.28 12.74
N ALA A 153 10.26 -27.02 11.73
CA ALA A 153 9.80 -28.04 10.80
C ALA A 153 10.95 -28.55 9.90
N LEU A 154 11.85 -27.66 9.49
CA LEU A 154 13.06 -27.99 8.73
C LEU A 154 14.06 -28.78 9.58
N SER A 155 14.32 -28.33 10.82
CA SER A 155 15.21 -29.03 11.74
C SER A 155 14.74 -30.45 12.07
N ARG A 156 13.42 -30.70 12.16
CA ARG A 156 12.85 -32.05 12.34
C ARG A 156 13.00 -32.98 11.14
N ARG A 157 13.34 -32.43 9.98
CA ARG A 157 13.57 -33.16 8.71
C ARG A 157 15.06 -33.22 8.38
N ASP A 158 15.93 -32.88 9.34
CA ASP A 158 17.37 -32.77 9.15
C ASP A 158 17.79 -31.82 8.00
N VAL A 159 16.91 -30.87 7.65
CA VAL A 159 17.23 -29.85 6.64
C VAL A 159 18.00 -28.70 7.31
N PRO A 160 19.23 -28.38 6.85
CA PRO A 160 20.00 -27.28 7.41
C PRO A 160 19.35 -25.94 7.03
N ALA A 161 19.00 -25.16 8.05
CA ALA A 161 18.61 -23.76 7.90
C ALA A 161 19.84 -22.86 8.10
N ILE A 162 20.15 -22.03 7.10
CA ILE A 162 21.31 -21.15 7.07
C ILE A 162 20.82 -19.71 6.95
N LEU A 163 21.16 -18.89 7.94
CA LEU A 163 20.93 -17.46 7.87
C LEU A 163 22.04 -16.81 7.03
N VAL A 164 21.67 -16.09 5.97
CA VAL A 164 22.60 -15.40 5.07
C VAL A 164 22.46 -13.90 5.22
N ASN A 165 23.58 -13.18 5.23
CA ASN A 165 23.60 -11.72 5.36
C ASN A 165 22.84 -11.24 6.61
N GLY A 166 23.00 -11.95 7.73
CA GLY A 166 22.28 -11.70 8.98
C GLY A 166 22.57 -10.33 9.59
N ARG A 167 21.52 -9.63 10.02
CA ARG A 167 21.60 -8.27 10.59
C ARG A 167 20.64 -8.10 11.75
N LEU A 168 21.11 -7.71 12.93
CA LEU A 168 20.23 -7.45 14.06
C LEU A 168 20.32 -6.00 14.54
N SER A 169 19.32 -5.20 14.16
CA SER A 169 19.21 -3.81 14.62
C SER A 169 19.11 -3.71 16.15
N SER A 170 19.51 -2.57 16.73
CA SER A 170 19.41 -2.33 18.17
C SER A 170 17.98 -2.50 18.69
N ARG A 171 16.99 -2.07 17.89
CA ARG A 171 15.57 -2.19 18.21
C ARG A 171 15.11 -3.65 18.22
N SER A 172 15.49 -4.44 17.21
CA SER A 172 15.14 -5.86 17.14
C SER A 172 15.82 -6.65 18.25
N PHE A 173 17.09 -6.37 18.52
CA PHE A 173 17.83 -6.97 19.62
C PHE A 173 17.16 -6.73 20.97
N GLY A 174 16.82 -5.47 21.30
CA GLY A 174 16.14 -5.14 22.56
C GLY A 174 14.80 -5.87 22.72
N ARG A 175 14.01 -6.02 21.64
CA ARG A 175 12.76 -6.79 21.68
C ARG A 175 12.98 -8.28 21.87
N TYR A 176 13.95 -8.86 21.16
CA TYR A 176 14.26 -10.28 21.26
C TYR A 176 14.91 -10.65 22.59
N GLN A 177 15.59 -9.73 23.24
CA GLN A 177 16.08 -9.94 24.61
C GLN A 177 14.94 -10.21 25.60
N LEU A 178 13.78 -9.55 25.46
CA LEU A 178 12.61 -9.76 26.34
C LEU A 178 12.07 -11.19 26.27
N ILE A 179 12.29 -11.88 25.15
CA ILE A 179 11.86 -13.27 24.90
C ILE A 179 13.05 -14.19 24.65
N LYS A 180 14.21 -13.88 25.24
CA LYS A 180 15.48 -14.61 25.05
C LYS A 180 15.35 -16.14 25.18
N PRO A 181 14.64 -16.71 26.17
CA PRO A 181 14.50 -18.18 26.27
C PRO A 181 13.82 -18.81 25.06
N PHE A 182 12.86 -18.13 24.44
CA PHE A 182 12.23 -18.59 23.20
C PHE A 182 13.16 -18.42 22.01
N MET A 183 13.85 -17.27 21.91
CA MET A 183 14.79 -17.03 20.82
C MET A 183 15.95 -18.02 20.82
N LYS A 184 16.47 -18.40 22.00
CA LYS A 184 17.48 -19.46 22.13
C LYS A 184 17.00 -20.77 21.47
N GLN A 185 15.78 -21.21 21.77
CA GLN A 185 15.20 -22.42 21.16
C GLN A 185 15.08 -22.31 19.64
N VAL A 186 14.73 -21.13 19.11
CA VAL A 186 14.65 -20.89 17.67
C VAL A 186 16.04 -20.91 17.04
N LEU A 187 17.01 -20.20 17.61
CA LEU A 187 18.38 -20.07 17.08
C LEU A 187 19.17 -21.39 17.13
N GLU A 188 18.88 -22.27 18.10
CA GLU A 188 19.46 -23.62 18.18
C GLU A 188 19.12 -24.51 16.96
N THR A 189 18.02 -24.22 16.26
CA THR A 189 17.61 -24.93 15.04
C THR A 189 18.45 -24.56 13.81
N LEU A 190 19.20 -23.45 13.86
CA LEU A 190 20.01 -22.99 12.75
C LEU A 190 21.31 -23.80 12.64
N ALA A 191 21.62 -24.22 11.42
CA ALA A 191 22.87 -24.91 11.11
C ALA A 191 24.05 -23.93 11.07
N LEU A 192 23.82 -22.71 10.56
CA LEU A 192 24.84 -21.68 10.39
C LEU A 192 24.20 -20.28 10.31
N CYS A 193 24.87 -19.29 10.90
CA CYS A 193 24.50 -17.88 10.84
C CYS A 193 25.65 -17.06 10.24
N LEU A 194 25.45 -16.55 9.03
CA LEU A 194 26.42 -15.75 8.28
C LEU A 194 26.08 -14.27 8.45
N MET A 195 26.83 -13.58 9.30
CA MET A 195 26.49 -12.24 9.79
C MET A 195 27.21 -11.14 9.00
N GLN A 196 26.56 -9.98 8.86
CA GLN A 196 27.08 -8.80 8.18
C GLN A 196 28.29 -8.22 8.93
N SER A 197 28.08 -7.87 10.20
CA SER A 197 29.08 -7.19 11.04
C SER A 197 29.44 -8.00 12.30
N GLU A 198 30.54 -7.63 12.95
CA GLU A 198 30.94 -8.21 14.24
C GLU A 198 29.87 -7.97 15.31
N ARG A 199 29.32 -6.74 15.32
CA ARG A 199 28.22 -6.35 16.21
C ARG A 199 26.99 -7.25 16.05
N ASP A 200 26.66 -7.64 14.82
CA ASP A 200 25.52 -8.53 14.57
C ASP A 200 25.81 -9.96 15.05
N ALA A 201 27.05 -10.43 14.88
CA ALA A 201 27.50 -11.73 15.39
C ALA A 201 27.45 -11.79 16.92
N GLU A 202 27.98 -10.79 17.62
CA GLU A 202 27.90 -10.69 19.08
C GLU A 202 26.44 -10.69 19.57
N ARG A 203 25.58 -9.96 18.88
CA ARG A 203 24.16 -9.85 19.25
C ARG A 203 23.40 -11.15 19.09
N ILE A 204 23.58 -11.86 17.96
CA ILE A 204 22.86 -13.12 17.74
C ILE A 204 23.35 -14.20 18.71
N VAL A 205 24.64 -14.20 19.07
CA VAL A 205 25.21 -15.03 20.14
C VAL A 205 24.59 -14.67 21.49
N ALA A 206 24.49 -13.38 21.83
CA ALA A 206 23.88 -12.92 23.08
C ALA A 206 22.39 -13.30 23.22
N LEU A 207 21.67 -13.47 22.11
CA LEU A 207 20.30 -13.99 22.07
C LEU A 207 20.20 -15.52 22.23
N GLY A 208 21.31 -16.25 22.10
CA GLY A 208 21.38 -17.68 22.34
C GLY A 208 21.79 -18.53 21.12
N ALA A 209 22.23 -17.93 20.01
CA ALA A 209 22.82 -18.72 18.93
C ALA A 209 24.15 -19.36 19.39
N PRO A 210 24.43 -20.63 19.05
CA PRO A 210 25.70 -21.26 19.39
C PRO A 210 26.88 -20.54 18.72
N PRO A 211 27.90 -20.07 19.46
CA PRO A 211 29.03 -19.32 18.88
C PRO A 211 29.74 -20.07 17.75
N SER A 212 29.85 -21.40 17.85
CA SER A 212 30.46 -22.25 16.80
C SER A 212 29.68 -22.29 15.49
N ARG A 213 28.45 -21.78 15.46
CA ARG A 213 27.59 -21.69 14.26
C ARG A 213 27.41 -20.25 13.78
N VAL A 214 28.13 -19.28 14.33
CA VAL A 214 28.04 -17.88 13.95
C VAL A 214 29.36 -17.45 13.33
N VAL A 215 29.32 -16.95 12.10
CA VAL A 215 30.51 -16.51 11.36
C VAL A 215 30.23 -15.16 10.70
N ARG A 216 31.16 -14.22 10.82
CA ARG A 216 31.10 -12.96 10.07
C ARG A 216 31.57 -13.18 8.64
N THR A 217 30.67 -13.05 7.67
CA THR A 217 31.01 -13.13 6.24
C THR A 217 31.15 -11.77 5.58
N GLY A 218 30.62 -10.73 6.19
CA GLY A 218 30.47 -9.42 5.57
C GLY A 218 29.10 -9.27 4.91
N ASN A 219 28.83 -8.05 4.41
CA ASN A 219 27.55 -7.68 3.86
C ASN A 219 27.51 -7.92 2.34
N ILE A 220 26.62 -8.80 1.88
CA ILE A 220 26.54 -9.20 0.47
C ILE A 220 26.13 -8.04 -0.47
N LYS A 221 25.65 -6.92 0.08
CA LYS A 221 25.29 -5.73 -0.70
C LYS A 221 26.52 -5.08 -1.36
N PHE A 222 27.72 -5.30 -0.83
CA PHE A 222 28.98 -4.86 -1.43
C PHE A 222 29.38 -5.68 -2.69
N ASP A 223 28.83 -6.90 -2.82
CA ASP A 223 29.07 -7.80 -3.95
C ASP A 223 28.08 -7.59 -5.11
N GLN A 224 27.25 -6.54 -5.06
CA GLN A 224 26.38 -6.24 -6.18
C GLN A 224 27.23 -5.92 -7.42
N PRO A 225 26.97 -6.56 -8.57
CA PRO A 225 27.65 -6.21 -9.80
C PRO A 225 27.32 -4.76 -10.17
N LEU A 226 28.27 -4.09 -10.81
CA LEU A 226 27.97 -2.85 -11.51
C LEU A 226 26.79 -3.13 -12.46
N PRO A 227 25.80 -2.22 -12.57
CA PRO A 227 24.74 -2.34 -13.56
C PRO A 227 25.38 -2.68 -14.92
N SER A 228 25.10 -3.89 -15.43
CA SER A 228 25.69 -4.41 -16.66
C SER A 228 25.23 -3.57 -17.85
N GLN A 229 26.14 -3.35 -18.81
CA GLN A 229 25.93 -2.76 -20.14
C GLN A 229 24.95 -3.55 -21.05
N ALA A 230 23.89 -4.12 -20.48
CA ALA A 230 22.97 -5.07 -21.13
C ALA A 230 21.68 -4.40 -21.66
N GLY A 231 21.66 -3.06 -21.75
CA GLY A 231 20.68 -2.25 -22.49
C GLY A 231 21.42 -1.12 -23.21
N GLU A 232 20.73 -0.38 -24.09
CA GLU A 232 21.28 0.85 -24.70
C GLU A 232 21.97 1.69 -23.62
N SER A 233 23.30 1.72 -23.63
CA SER A 233 24.07 2.32 -22.54
C SER A 233 23.65 3.77 -22.43
N LEU A 234 23.17 4.17 -21.25
CA LEU A 234 22.82 5.56 -20.98
C LEU A 234 24.06 6.39 -21.25
N THR A 235 24.06 7.21 -22.27
CA THR A 235 25.17 8.11 -22.58
C THR A 235 24.92 9.47 -21.94
N ARG A 236 26.00 10.23 -21.78
CA ARG A 236 25.94 11.62 -21.36
C ARG A 236 25.02 12.46 -22.28
N ASP A 237 25.03 12.16 -23.58
CA ASP A 237 24.20 12.81 -24.58
C ASP A 237 22.70 12.49 -24.41
N LEU A 238 22.36 11.26 -24.00
CA LEU A 238 20.96 10.87 -23.69
C LEU A 238 20.42 11.59 -22.45
N LEU A 239 21.30 12.02 -21.53
CA LEU A 239 20.95 12.91 -20.42
C LEU A 239 20.88 14.38 -20.85
N GLY A 240 21.18 14.69 -22.11
CA GLY A 240 21.20 16.02 -22.69
C GLY A 240 22.32 16.91 -22.16
N LEU A 241 23.39 16.32 -21.61
CA LEU A 241 24.52 17.04 -20.98
C LEU A 241 25.59 17.39 -22.02
N ALA A 242 26.02 18.65 -22.05
CA ALA A 242 27.15 19.09 -22.86
C ALA A 242 28.49 18.58 -22.29
N HIS A 243 29.56 18.64 -23.09
CA HIS A 243 30.88 18.15 -22.69
C HIS A 243 31.49 18.95 -21.51
N ASP A 244 31.21 20.24 -21.42
CA ASP A 244 31.77 21.18 -20.43
C ASP A 244 30.91 21.37 -19.18
N GLU A 245 29.74 20.73 -19.11
CA GLU A 245 28.89 20.76 -17.92
C GLU A 245 29.31 19.74 -16.86
N GLU A 246 28.83 19.88 -15.63
CA GLU A 246 29.07 18.92 -14.56
C GLU A 246 27.76 18.55 -13.86
N LEU A 247 27.52 17.26 -13.61
CA LEU A 247 26.25 16.77 -13.11
C LEU A 247 26.30 16.55 -11.60
N ILE A 248 25.41 17.19 -10.84
CA ILE A 248 25.11 16.80 -9.45
C ILE A 248 23.90 15.89 -9.48
N VAL A 249 24.00 14.71 -8.88
CA VAL A 249 22.87 13.77 -8.78
C VAL A 249 22.36 13.73 -7.36
N ALA A 250 21.10 14.09 -7.14
CA ALA A 250 20.39 13.82 -5.90
C ALA A 250 19.40 12.67 -6.13
N GLY A 251 19.77 11.48 -5.66
CA GLY A 251 19.06 10.25 -5.94
C GLY A 251 18.14 9.79 -4.82
N SER A 252 16.98 9.24 -5.19
CA SER A 252 15.96 8.73 -4.28
C SER A 252 15.44 9.77 -3.26
N THR A 253 15.21 11.01 -3.70
CA THR A 253 14.74 12.11 -2.85
C THR A 253 13.30 11.89 -2.36
N HIS A 254 12.98 12.48 -1.21
CA HIS A 254 11.66 12.46 -0.57
C HIS A 254 11.12 13.89 -0.33
N PRO A 255 9.80 14.06 -0.12
CA PRO A 255 9.21 15.36 0.19
C PRO A 255 9.93 16.05 1.35
N GLY A 256 10.29 17.32 1.16
CA GLY A 256 11.04 18.13 2.13
C GLY A 256 12.57 18.10 1.96
N GLU A 257 13.11 17.15 1.17
CA GLU A 257 14.53 17.17 0.79
C GLU A 257 14.76 17.99 -0.48
N GLU A 258 13.82 17.95 -1.43
CA GLU A 258 13.95 18.60 -2.73
C GLU A 258 14.18 20.12 -2.58
N GLU A 259 13.49 20.78 -1.65
CA GLU A 259 13.67 22.21 -1.37
C GLU A 259 15.07 22.54 -0.83
N GLN A 260 15.63 21.67 0.00
CA GLN A 260 16.98 21.86 0.56
C GLN A 260 18.06 21.63 -0.49
N ILE A 261 17.87 20.63 -1.35
CA ILE A 261 18.77 20.34 -2.47
C ILE A 261 18.72 21.48 -3.49
N LEU A 262 17.54 22.04 -3.77
CA LEU A 262 17.40 23.19 -4.66
C LEU A 262 18.09 24.44 -4.09
N ALA A 263 17.92 24.72 -2.79
CA ALA A 263 18.64 25.82 -2.14
C ALA A 263 20.18 25.62 -2.19
N CYS A 264 20.64 24.38 -2.01
CA CYS A 264 22.05 24.02 -2.18
C CYS A 264 22.53 24.30 -3.61
N TYR A 265 21.79 23.84 -4.61
CA TYR A 265 22.12 24.02 -6.01
C TYR A 265 22.15 25.49 -6.43
N GLU A 266 21.17 26.29 -6.00
CA GLU A 266 21.15 27.74 -6.22
C GLU A 266 22.37 28.44 -5.64
N ALA A 267 22.84 27.99 -4.46
CA ALA A 267 24.06 28.52 -3.85
C ALA A 267 25.31 28.18 -4.67
N LEU A 268 25.42 26.94 -5.15
CA LEU A 268 26.54 26.48 -5.97
C LEU A 268 26.57 27.15 -7.35
N GLN A 269 25.41 27.41 -7.96
CA GLN A 269 25.28 28.04 -9.28
C GLN A 269 25.93 29.43 -9.36
N ARG A 270 26.02 30.16 -8.25
CA ARG A 270 26.66 31.48 -8.21
C ARG A 270 28.16 31.44 -8.55
N GLU A 271 28.81 30.33 -8.25
CA GLU A 271 30.25 30.14 -8.45
C GLU A 271 30.55 29.15 -9.58
N PHE A 272 29.67 28.15 -9.80
CA PHE A 272 29.84 27.09 -10.78
C PHE A 272 28.66 27.07 -11.77
N PRO A 273 28.60 28.01 -12.74
CA PRO A 273 27.45 28.18 -13.63
C PRO A 273 27.25 27.03 -14.64
N ARG A 274 28.24 26.14 -14.78
CA ARG A 274 28.19 24.95 -15.65
C ARG A 274 27.65 23.70 -14.94
N LEU A 275 27.22 23.81 -13.68
CA LEU A 275 26.58 22.70 -12.99
C LEU A 275 25.18 22.43 -13.56
N VAL A 276 24.80 21.17 -13.57
CA VAL A 276 23.44 20.70 -13.86
C VAL A 276 22.98 19.83 -12.69
N LEU A 277 21.78 20.07 -12.19
CA LEU A 277 21.19 19.25 -11.13
C LEU A 277 20.33 18.14 -11.74
N LEU A 278 20.46 16.91 -11.26
CA LEU A 278 19.52 15.84 -11.53
C LEU A 278 18.83 15.42 -10.22
N LEU A 279 17.50 15.53 -10.20
CA LEU A 279 16.64 15.08 -9.11
C LEU A 279 15.97 13.77 -9.50
N ALA A 280 16.20 12.71 -8.73
CA ALA A 280 15.49 11.44 -8.90
C ALA A 280 14.59 11.16 -7.69
N PRO A 281 13.30 11.52 -7.74
CA PRO A 281 12.39 11.25 -6.64
C PRO A 281 12.24 9.75 -6.41
N ARG A 282 12.17 9.31 -5.14
CA ARG A 282 11.96 7.91 -4.79
C ARG A 282 10.66 7.35 -5.38
N HIS A 283 9.67 8.23 -5.51
CA HIS A 283 8.34 7.97 -6.05
C HIS A 283 8.19 8.70 -7.39
N ILE A 284 8.36 7.98 -8.51
CA ILE A 284 8.33 8.55 -9.87
C ILE A 284 7.01 9.28 -10.17
N GLU A 285 5.91 8.85 -9.56
CA GLU A 285 4.62 9.53 -9.60
C GLU A 285 4.67 11.01 -9.15
N ARG A 286 5.67 11.40 -8.35
CA ARG A 286 5.92 12.79 -7.94
C ARG A 286 6.74 13.61 -8.93
N ALA A 287 7.18 13.04 -10.05
CA ALA A 287 8.05 13.76 -10.98
C ALA A 287 7.46 15.09 -11.48
N ALA A 288 6.14 15.17 -11.66
CA ALA A 288 5.46 16.42 -12.05
C ALA A 288 5.43 17.45 -10.92
N GLU A 289 5.25 17.02 -9.67
CA GLU A 289 5.33 17.87 -8.47
C GLU A 289 6.75 18.44 -8.33
N VAL A 290 7.76 17.59 -8.41
CA VAL A 290 9.18 18.00 -8.35
C VAL A 290 9.53 18.95 -9.50
N GLU A 291 9.09 18.66 -10.72
CA GLU A 291 9.26 19.57 -11.88
C GLU A 291 8.64 20.95 -11.60
N ALA A 292 7.46 21.01 -10.98
CA ALA A 292 6.80 22.26 -10.61
C ALA A 292 7.60 23.03 -9.53
N THR A 293 8.08 22.34 -8.49
CA THR A 293 8.91 22.96 -7.44
C THR A 293 10.19 23.57 -8.01
N VAL A 294 10.85 22.88 -8.94
CA VAL A 294 12.03 23.40 -9.65
C VAL A 294 11.69 24.66 -10.45
N LYS A 295 10.58 24.65 -11.20
CA LYS A 295 10.14 25.81 -12.01
C LYS A 295 9.73 27.00 -11.16
N GLN A 296 9.11 26.78 -10.00
CA GLN A 296 8.75 27.84 -9.05
C GLN A 296 9.99 28.61 -8.53
N ARG A 297 11.15 27.96 -8.53
CA ARG A 297 12.45 28.57 -8.19
C ARG A 297 13.11 29.30 -9.37
N GLY A 298 12.44 29.38 -10.52
CA GLY A 298 12.97 30.04 -11.72
C GLY A 298 14.00 29.22 -12.51
N LEU A 299 14.22 27.95 -12.16
CA LEU A 299 15.13 27.04 -12.85
C LEU A 299 14.46 26.40 -14.06
N ALA A 300 15.22 26.19 -15.14
CA ALA A 300 14.75 25.41 -16.28
C ALA A 300 14.64 23.93 -15.86
N ALA A 301 13.48 23.31 -16.08
CA ALA A 301 13.24 21.93 -15.65
C ALA A 301 12.73 21.07 -16.81
N ILE A 302 13.33 19.89 -16.99
CA ILE A 302 12.83 18.87 -17.92
C ILE A 302 12.79 17.49 -17.27
N ARG A 303 11.86 16.64 -17.71
CA ARG A 303 11.77 15.24 -17.33
C ARG A 303 12.52 14.34 -18.31
N ARG A 304 13.21 13.32 -17.80
CA ARG A 304 14.00 12.35 -18.58
C ARG A 304 13.19 11.71 -19.72
N SER A 305 11.95 11.31 -19.45
CA SER A 305 11.04 10.72 -20.44
C SER A 305 10.73 11.64 -21.64
N ARG A 306 10.83 12.97 -21.46
CA ARG A 306 10.56 13.96 -22.52
C ARG A 306 11.78 14.28 -23.37
N LEU A 307 13.00 14.01 -22.89
CA LEU A 307 14.23 14.14 -23.67
C LEU A 307 14.30 13.08 -24.77
N GLU A 308 13.89 11.85 -24.46
CA GLU A 308 13.84 10.72 -25.41
C GLU A 308 12.93 10.98 -26.62
N GLN A 309 11.78 11.63 -26.41
CA GLN A 309 10.76 11.78 -27.45
C GLN A 309 11.04 12.87 -28.48
N LYS A 310 11.96 13.80 -28.19
CA LYS A 310 12.16 14.97 -29.06
C LYS A 310 13.50 15.02 -29.78
N GLY A 311 14.50 14.21 -29.41
CA GLY A 311 15.86 14.35 -29.96
C GLY A 311 16.46 15.76 -29.80
N GLN A 312 15.80 16.63 -29.03
CA GLN A 312 16.16 18.01 -28.81
C GLN A 312 16.95 18.04 -27.50
N GLY A 313 18.27 18.12 -27.61
CA GLY A 313 19.09 18.58 -26.50
C GLY A 313 18.57 19.96 -26.07
N LEU A 314 18.42 20.20 -24.77
CA LEU A 314 18.16 21.55 -24.28
C LEU A 314 19.40 22.40 -24.54
N THR A 315 19.43 23.12 -25.65
CA THR A 315 20.17 24.39 -25.72
C THR A 315 19.32 25.44 -25.04
N SER A 316 19.35 25.46 -23.70
CA SER A 316 18.87 26.65 -22.98
C SER A 316 20.03 27.63 -22.99
N GLU A 317 19.86 28.74 -23.70
CA GLU A 317 20.78 29.88 -23.72
C GLU A 317 21.09 30.34 -22.28
N GLY A 318 22.15 29.79 -21.67
CA GLY A 318 22.76 30.28 -20.44
C GLY A 318 21.96 30.18 -19.13
N LYS A 319 20.83 29.45 -19.05
CA LYS A 319 20.05 29.31 -17.80
C LYS A 319 20.40 28.04 -17.02
N PRO A 320 20.52 28.12 -15.67
CA PRO A 320 20.66 26.94 -14.82
C PRO A 320 19.49 25.97 -15.04
N ARG A 321 19.82 24.71 -15.32
CA ARG A 321 18.83 23.67 -15.65
C ARG A 321 18.89 22.50 -14.69
N ALA A 322 17.74 21.89 -14.43
CA ALA A 322 17.61 20.67 -13.65
C ALA A 322 16.85 19.59 -14.43
N LEU A 323 17.35 18.36 -14.36
CA LEU A 323 16.74 17.17 -14.94
C LEU A 323 15.99 16.40 -13.85
N ILE A 324 14.76 15.98 -14.14
CA ILE A 324 13.96 15.14 -13.25
C ILE A 324 13.95 13.73 -13.83
N LEU A 325 14.49 12.76 -13.09
CA LEU A 325 14.50 11.36 -13.49
C LEU A 325 13.14 10.72 -13.16
N ASP A 326 12.29 10.60 -14.18
CA ASP A 326 10.93 10.04 -14.08
C ASP A 326 10.80 8.64 -14.70
N THR A 327 11.92 7.95 -14.87
CA THR A 327 12.01 6.60 -15.42
C THR A 327 12.57 5.62 -14.39
N ARG A 328 12.26 4.32 -14.55
CA ARG A 328 12.61 3.27 -13.58
C ARG A 328 13.91 2.58 -13.96
N GLY A 329 14.78 2.38 -12.98
CA GLY A 329 15.97 1.51 -13.12
C GLY A 329 17.23 2.20 -13.63
N GLU A 330 17.17 3.48 -14.00
CA GLU A 330 18.31 4.22 -14.57
C GLU A 330 19.21 4.88 -13.51
N LEU A 331 18.69 5.15 -12.30
CA LEU A 331 19.41 5.96 -11.28
C LEU A 331 20.81 5.44 -10.97
N ALA A 332 20.96 4.12 -10.81
CA ALA A 332 22.23 3.50 -10.47
C ALA A 332 23.30 3.76 -11.56
N GLU A 333 22.92 3.80 -12.84
CA GLU A 333 23.82 4.11 -13.96
C GLU A 333 24.06 5.61 -14.08
N VAL A 334 23.05 6.45 -13.83
CA VAL A 334 23.15 7.91 -13.87
C VAL A 334 24.23 8.45 -12.94
N TYR A 335 24.45 7.85 -11.77
CA TYR A 335 25.53 8.25 -10.85
C TYR A 335 26.92 8.22 -11.49
N ARG A 336 27.16 7.37 -12.50
CA ARG A 336 28.42 7.32 -13.27
C ARG A 336 28.83 8.68 -13.79
N TYR A 337 27.87 9.49 -14.22
CA TYR A 337 28.08 10.80 -14.82
C TYR A 337 28.15 11.94 -13.81
N SER A 338 27.87 11.66 -12.54
CA SER A 338 27.90 12.68 -11.49
C SER A 338 29.34 13.13 -11.17
N VAL A 339 29.49 14.39 -10.80
CA VAL A 339 30.68 14.92 -10.12
C VAL A 339 30.53 14.82 -8.60
N LEU A 340 29.30 14.99 -8.10
CA LEU A 340 28.92 14.90 -6.69
C LEU A 340 27.57 14.19 -6.59
N SER A 341 27.38 13.38 -5.55
CA SER A 341 26.16 12.58 -5.36
C SER A 341 25.55 12.81 -3.98
N TYR A 342 24.27 13.15 -3.92
CA TYR A 342 23.48 13.13 -2.69
C TYR A 342 22.50 11.95 -2.72
N VAL A 343 22.40 11.20 -1.61
CA VAL A 343 21.45 10.09 -1.48
C VAL A 343 20.35 10.44 -0.49
N GLY A 344 19.12 10.51 -1.00
CA GLY A 344 17.93 10.93 -0.26
C GLY A 344 17.40 9.93 0.76
N GLY A 345 16.29 10.32 1.39
CA GLY A 345 15.73 9.68 2.57
C GLY A 345 16.56 9.90 3.83
N THR A 346 17.52 10.83 3.81
CA THR A 346 18.55 11.00 4.84
C THR A 346 18.51 12.37 5.52
N MET A 347 17.97 13.42 4.88
CA MET A 347 17.64 14.71 5.53
C MET A 347 16.24 14.71 6.17
N VAL A 348 15.44 13.68 5.89
CA VAL A 348 14.13 13.42 6.50
C VAL A 348 14.15 12.07 7.21
N PRO A 349 13.27 11.81 8.20
CA PRO A 349 13.30 10.59 9.03
C PRO A 349 12.74 9.35 8.29
N VAL A 350 13.26 9.08 7.09
CA VAL A 350 12.96 7.89 6.28
C VAL A 350 13.96 6.77 6.57
N GLY A 351 15.21 7.10 6.90
CA GLY A 351 16.26 6.13 7.27
C GLY A 351 17.31 5.87 6.19
N GLY A 352 17.22 6.56 5.04
CA GLY A 352 18.20 6.53 3.96
C GLY A 352 18.01 5.43 2.92
N HIS A 353 18.53 5.68 1.72
CA HIS A 353 18.56 4.73 0.60
C HIS A 353 19.97 4.18 0.34
N ASN A 354 20.24 3.71 -0.87
CA ASN A 354 21.42 2.92 -1.19
C ASN A 354 22.66 3.80 -1.43
N LEU A 355 23.45 4.00 -0.37
CA LEU A 355 24.72 4.74 -0.42
C LEU A 355 25.78 4.09 -1.32
N LEU A 356 25.65 2.78 -1.62
CA LEU A 356 26.61 2.05 -2.43
C LEU A 356 26.51 2.39 -3.92
N GLU A 357 25.35 2.84 -4.42
CA GLU A 357 25.16 3.16 -5.85
C GLU A 357 26.17 4.21 -6.36
N PRO A 358 26.30 5.40 -5.74
CA PRO A 358 27.32 6.36 -6.15
C PRO A 358 28.75 5.90 -5.81
N ALA A 359 28.95 5.22 -4.69
CA ALA A 359 30.27 4.75 -4.26
C ALA A 359 30.88 3.70 -5.22
N GLN A 360 30.04 2.85 -5.83
CA GLN A 360 30.46 1.90 -6.88
C GLN A 360 31.13 2.58 -8.08
N TRP A 361 30.72 3.81 -8.40
CA TRP A 361 31.28 4.62 -9.48
C TRP A 361 32.41 5.54 -9.02
N GLY A 362 32.90 5.39 -7.78
CA GLY A 362 33.94 6.23 -7.20
C GLY A 362 33.51 7.69 -7.07
N LYS A 363 32.23 7.94 -6.73
CA LYS A 363 31.69 9.29 -6.58
C LYS A 363 31.63 9.69 -5.12
N PRO A 364 32.00 10.93 -4.76
CA PRO A 364 31.77 11.47 -3.42
C PRO A 364 30.31 11.35 -3.01
N VAL A 365 30.04 10.76 -1.85
CA VAL A 365 28.69 10.49 -1.36
C VAL A 365 28.30 11.45 -0.24
N PHE A 366 27.18 12.14 -0.42
CA PHE A 366 26.59 13.02 0.58
C PHE A 366 25.26 12.45 1.07
N PHE A 367 25.00 12.58 2.37
CA PHE A 367 23.73 12.18 2.97
C PHE A 367 23.45 12.95 4.27
N GLY A 368 22.19 13.01 4.67
CA GLY A 368 21.76 13.59 5.94
C GLY A 368 21.81 12.65 7.16
N PRO A 369 21.43 13.14 8.35
CA PRO A 369 21.65 12.42 9.61
C PRO A 369 20.81 11.15 9.80
N HIS A 370 19.75 10.94 9.01
CA HIS A 370 18.82 9.81 9.16
C HIS A 370 19.25 8.60 8.33
N THR A 371 20.16 7.77 8.85
CA THR A 371 20.77 6.63 8.13
C THR A 371 20.37 5.25 8.65
N ASP A 372 19.28 5.12 9.39
CA ASP A 372 18.87 3.86 10.06
C ASP A 372 18.88 2.60 9.18
N HIS A 373 18.54 2.72 7.89
CA HIS A 373 18.52 1.61 6.93
C HIS A 373 19.90 1.30 6.34
N CYS A 374 20.83 2.26 6.33
CA CYS A 374 22.16 2.18 5.71
C CYS A 374 23.32 2.50 6.69
N ALA A 375 23.08 2.44 8.00
CA ALA A 375 24.00 2.93 9.03
C ALA A 375 25.41 2.32 8.98
N GLU A 376 25.54 1.02 8.69
CA GLU A 376 26.84 0.36 8.53
C GLU A 376 27.63 0.94 7.35
N VAL A 377 26.96 1.06 6.19
CA VAL A 377 27.58 1.62 4.98
C VAL A 377 27.95 3.09 5.20
N ALA A 378 27.07 3.85 5.86
CA ALA A 378 27.31 5.24 6.20
C ALA A 378 28.56 5.39 7.10
N ASP A 379 28.68 4.58 8.16
CA ASP A 379 29.83 4.60 9.07
C ASP A 379 31.14 4.20 8.37
N LEU A 380 31.13 3.16 7.54
CA LEU A 380 32.30 2.75 6.75
C LEU A 380 32.76 3.85 5.79
N LEU A 381 31.82 4.46 5.05
CA LEU A 381 32.15 5.53 4.10
C LEU A 381 32.65 6.79 4.82
N LEU A 382 32.05 7.18 5.96
CA LEU A 382 32.51 8.33 6.74
C LEU A 382 33.93 8.11 7.29
N ARG A 383 34.21 6.93 7.85
CA ARG A 383 35.53 6.60 8.41
C ARG A 383 36.64 6.57 7.37
N ALA A 384 36.33 6.07 6.17
CA ALA A 384 37.26 6.07 5.07
C ALA A 384 37.44 7.45 4.42
N GLY A 385 36.59 8.43 4.75
CA GLY A 385 36.55 9.72 4.08
C GLY A 385 35.93 9.68 2.68
N GLY A 386 35.17 8.63 2.36
CA GLY A 386 34.44 8.47 1.10
C GLY A 386 33.05 9.12 1.07
N ALA A 387 32.55 9.55 2.24
CA ALA A 387 31.28 10.26 2.35
C ALA A 387 31.35 11.43 3.34
N ALA A 388 30.38 12.34 3.22
CA ALA A 388 30.19 13.46 4.13
C ALA A 388 28.71 13.57 4.55
N LEU A 389 28.52 13.92 5.83
CA LEU A 389 27.20 14.14 6.41
C LEU A 389 26.82 15.62 6.30
N ALA A 390 25.60 15.91 5.85
CA ALA A 390 25.07 17.27 5.76
C ALA A 390 23.69 17.37 6.43
N ARG A 391 23.53 18.26 7.41
CA ARG A 391 22.28 18.43 8.19
C ARG A 391 21.31 19.41 7.57
N SER A 392 21.77 20.22 6.62
CA SER A 392 20.96 21.21 5.91
C SER A 392 21.46 21.39 4.47
N GLY A 393 20.64 22.02 3.63
CA GLY A 393 21.05 22.43 2.29
C GLY A 393 22.24 23.40 2.29
N GLU A 394 22.38 24.24 3.32
CA GLU A 394 23.51 25.17 3.45
C GLU A 394 24.83 24.43 3.76
N GLU A 395 24.80 23.48 4.70
CA GLU A 395 25.96 22.65 5.02
C GLU A 395 26.37 21.82 3.80
N LEU A 396 25.39 21.25 3.09
CA LEU A 396 25.61 20.50 1.85
C LEU A 396 26.30 21.38 0.80
N ALA A 397 25.80 22.61 0.59
CA ALA A 397 26.39 23.55 -0.37
C ALA A 397 27.84 23.90 -0.03
N GLY A 398 28.12 24.20 1.25
CA GLY A 398 29.48 24.53 1.69
C GLY A 398 30.46 23.39 1.48
N GLN A 399 30.07 22.16 1.81
CA GLN A 399 30.91 20.98 1.61
C GLN A 399 31.12 20.68 0.11
N MET A 400 30.06 20.74 -0.71
CA MET A 400 30.14 20.53 -2.15
C MET A 400 31.01 21.59 -2.84
N ALA A 401 30.83 22.87 -2.49
CA ALA A 401 31.64 23.97 -3.03
C ALA A 401 33.13 23.77 -2.74
N ARG A 402 33.47 23.34 -1.52
CA ARG A 402 34.87 23.05 -1.14
C ARG A 402 35.50 21.98 -2.04
N LEU A 403 34.77 20.90 -2.33
CA LEU A 403 35.28 19.84 -3.21
C LEU A 403 35.34 20.27 -4.68
N LEU A 404 34.41 21.10 -5.15
CA LEU A 404 34.45 21.62 -6.52
C LEU A 404 35.64 22.56 -6.75
N ARG A 405 36.09 23.30 -5.71
CA ARG A 405 37.32 24.10 -5.73
C ARG A 405 38.59 23.23 -5.68
N ASP A 406 38.56 22.15 -4.91
CA ASP A 406 39.69 21.23 -4.74
C ASP A 406 39.41 19.88 -5.40
N ARG A 407 39.74 19.79 -6.69
CA ARG A 407 39.56 18.57 -7.49
C ARG A 407 40.37 17.38 -6.98
N SER A 408 41.49 17.61 -6.32
CA SER A 408 42.27 16.55 -5.69
C SER A 408 41.53 15.97 -4.49
N ALA A 409 40.95 16.81 -3.63
CA ALA A 409 40.12 16.34 -2.52
C ALA A 409 38.86 15.60 -3.01
N LEU A 410 38.23 16.09 -4.08
CA LEU A 410 37.08 15.43 -4.71
C LEU A 410 37.43 14.02 -5.18
N GLN A 411 38.53 13.88 -5.92
CA GLN A 411 39.01 12.60 -6.44
C GLN A 411 39.36 11.63 -5.30
N LYS A 412 40.09 12.10 -4.27
CA LYS A 412 40.43 11.29 -3.09
C LYS A 412 39.20 10.78 -2.35
N MET A 413 38.17 11.61 -2.21
CA MET A 413 36.91 11.20 -1.59
C MET A 413 36.17 10.15 -2.44
N GLY A 414 36.16 10.31 -3.76
CA GLY A 414 35.62 9.31 -4.68
C GLY A 414 36.37 7.97 -4.62
N GLU A 415 37.70 8.01 -4.62
CA GLU A 415 38.57 6.84 -4.47
C GLU A 415 38.36 6.13 -3.14
N ALA A 416 38.27 6.88 -2.04
CA ALA A 416 37.96 6.33 -0.72
C ALA A 416 36.59 5.64 -0.69
N ALA A 417 35.58 6.22 -1.34
CA ALA A 417 34.27 5.59 -1.46
C ALA A 417 34.35 4.26 -2.22
N GLN A 418 35.10 4.21 -3.33
CA GLN A 418 35.29 2.98 -4.10
C GLN A 418 36.15 1.95 -3.35
N GLN A 419 37.15 2.40 -2.61
CA GLN A 419 38.03 1.56 -1.80
C GLN A 419 37.23 0.79 -0.75
N VAL A 420 36.31 1.46 -0.04
CA VAL A 420 35.39 0.80 0.91
C VAL A 420 34.65 -0.37 0.26
N LEU A 421 34.22 -0.24 -0.99
CA LEU A 421 33.58 -1.34 -1.69
C LEU A 421 34.55 -2.46 -2.02
N SER A 422 35.75 -2.13 -2.51
CA SER A 422 36.77 -3.13 -2.84
C SER A 422 37.17 -3.97 -1.62
N GLU A 423 37.32 -3.34 -0.45
CA GLU A 423 37.72 -3.99 0.80
C GLU A 423 36.61 -4.87 1.41
N ASN A 424 35.34 -4.50 1.18
CA ASN A 424 34.19 -5.21 1.74
C ASN A 424 33.57 -6.23 0.78
N ARG A 425 34.09 -6.38 -0.44
CA ARG A 425 33.71 -7.43 -1.39
C ARG A 425 34.15 -8.83 -0.94
N GLY A 426 33.63 -9.83 -1.64
CA GLY A 426 33.87 -11.25 -1.41
C GLY A 426 33.01 -11.88 -0.32
N ALA A 427 31.99 -11.18 0.19
CA ALA A 427 31.11 -11.74 1.23
C ALA A 427 30.28 -12.91 0.68
N ILE A 428 29.86 -12.86 -0.58
CA ILE A 428 29.19 -13.96 -1.27
C ILE A 428 30.11 -15.19 -1.38
N GLY A 429 31.35 -15.01 -1.82
CA GLY A 429 32.32 -16.11 -1.93
C GLY A 429 32.53 -16.82 -0.59
N ARG A 430 32.84 -16.04 0.46
CA ARG A 430 33.00 -16.56 1.84
C ARG A 430 31.74 -17.28 2.33
N SER A 431 30.56 -16.73 2.03
CA SER A 431 29.28 -17.34 2.40
C SER A 431 29.09 -18.69 1.72
N LEU A 432 29.38 -18.78 0.42
CA LEU A 432 29.20 -19.99 -0.36
C LEU A 432 30.17 -21.10 0.02
N ASP A 433 31.41 -20.75 0.36
CA ASP A 433 32.39 -21.74 0.81
C ASP A 433 31.95 -22.39 2.13
N LEU A 434 31.35 -21.61 3.03
CA LEU A 434 30.77 -22.13 4.27
C LEU A 434 29.47 -22.91 4.03
N ILE A 435 28.61 -22.44 3.11
CA ILE A 435 27.41 -23.17 2.68
C ILE A 435 27.81 -24.54 2.10
N GLY A 436 28.84 -24.59 1.26
CA GLY A 436 29.34 -25.83 0.66
C GLY A 436 29.73 -26.87 1.71
N LYS A 437 30.49 -26.46 2.72
CA LYS A 437 30.86 -27.33 3.86
C LYS A 437 29.64 -27.90 4.59
N VAL A 438 28.54 -27.12 4.73
CA VAL A 438 27.31 -27.60 5.36
C VAL A 438 26.58 -28.60 4.47
N LEU A 439 26.50 -28.32 3.16
CA LEU A 439 25.87 -29.20 2.18
C LEU A 439 26.60 -30.55 2.06
N GLU A 440 27.94 -30.53 1.97
CA GLU A 440 28.80 -31.71 1.93
C GLU A 440 28.62 -32.59 3.18
N ARG A 441 28.73 -32.00 4.38
CA ARG A 441 28.57 -32.73 5.65
C ARG A 441 27.19 -33.37 5.78
N ASN A 442 26.14 -32.75 5.24
CA ASN A 442 24.80 -33.30 5.28
C ASN A 442 24.58 -34.40 4.22
N ALA A 443 25.23 -34.29 3.06
CA ALA A 443 25.24 -35.38 2.08
C ALA A 443 25.91 -36.63 2.67
N GLU A 444 27.06 -36.49 3.33
CA GLU A 444 27.78 -37.59 3.99
C GLU A 444 26.94 -38.26 5.08
N ARG A 445 26.25 -37.47 5.91
CA ARG A 445 25.33 -38.00 6.95
C ARG A 445 24.15 -38.76 6.35
N GLY A 446 23.62 -38.31 5.21
CA GLY A 446 22.57 -39.02 4.48
C GLY A 446 23.03 -40.40 4.01
N MET A 447 24.23 -40.47 3.41
CA MET A 447 24.81 -41.72 2.91
C MET A 447 25.13 -42.72 4.03
N LEU A 448 25.59 -42.26 5.19
CA LEU A 448 25.83 -43.12 6.36
C LEU A 448 24.53 -43.69 6.96
N ASN A 449 23.44 -42.92 6.96
CA ASN A 449 22.14 -43.38 7.46
C ASN A 449 21.47 -44.38 6.50
N GLU A 450 21.63 -44.21 5.19
CA GLU A 450 21.14 -45.17 4.16
C GLU A 450 21.99 -46.47 4.12
N GLY A 451 23.30 -46.36 4.36
CA GLY A 451 24.19 -47.53 4.51
C GLY A 451 23.95 -48.34 5.79
N ALA A 452 23.43 -47.72 6.85
CA ALA A 452 23.06 -48.40 8.09
C ALA A 452 21.70 -49.12 8.00
N THR A 453 20.78 -48.65 7.16
CA THR A 453 19.46 -49.28 6.94
C THR A 453 19.48 -50.45 5.96
N THR A 454 20.55 -50.60 5.17
CA THR A 454 20.73 -51.72 4.22
C THR A 454 21.49 -52.93 4.79
N ARG A 455 21.97 -52.88 6.04
CA ARG A 455 22.64 -54.02 6.72
C ARG A 455 21.75 -54.81 7.70
N GLY A 456 20.44 -54.60 7.66
CA GLY A 456 19.52 -55.17 8.63
C GLY A 456 18.24 -55.77 8.04
N HIS A 457 18.29 -56.42 6.87
CA HIS A 457 17.21 -57.29 6.37
C HIS A 457 17.81 -58.48 5.60
N GLY A 458 18.33 -59.43 6.36
CA GLY A 458 18.49 -60.82 5.94
C GLY A 458 17.47 -61.66 6.73
N ASP A 459 16.78 -62.54 6.00
CA ASP A 459 15.97 -63.67 6.47
C ASP A 459 14.58 -63.38 7.07
N ALA A 460 13.56 -63.45 6.20
CA ALA A 460 12.31 -64.15 6.50
C ALA A 460 11.50 -64.40 5.20
N GLU A 461 11.64 -65.59 4.66
CA GLU A 461 10.81 -66.13 3.58
C GLU A 461 9.42 -66.57 4.07
N THR A 462 8.47 -66.54 3.13
CA THR A 462 7.19 -67.28 3.04
C THR A 462 5.95 -66.79 3.80
N ARG A 463 4.99 -66.22 3.05
CA ARG A 463 3.68 -66.86 2.73
C ARG A 463 2.72 -65.86 2.06
N GLY A 464 2.06 -66.29 0.99
CA GLY A 464 0.69 -65.83 0.69
C GLY A 464 0.44 -65.19 -0.68
N ASP A 465 0.49 -66.02 -1.72
CA ASP A 465 -0.07 -65.80 -3.05
C ASP A 465 -1.53 -65.31 -3.01
N ARG A 466 -1.82 -64.11 -3.55
CA ARG A 466 -3.16 -63.73 -4.08
C ARG A 466 -3.06 -62.80 -5.30
N ARG A 467 -3.04 -63.48 -6.45
CA ARG A 467 -3.62 -63.13 -7.77
C ARG A 467 -4.36 -61.79 -7.89
N VAL A 468 -3.84 -61.01 -8.83
CA VAL A 468 -4.50 -59.92 -9.57
C VAL A 468 -5.44 -60.51 -10.63
N ALA A 469 -6.71 -60.07 -10.68
CA ALA A 469 -7.58 -59.96 -11.87
C ALA A 469 -8.93 -59.27 -11.48
N PRO A 470 -9.82 -58.89 -12.42
CA PRO A 470 -9.90 -57.57 -13.03
C PRO A 470 -11.22 -56.82 -12.75
N SER A 471 -11.25 -55.56 -13.16
CA SER A 471 -12.38 -54.62 -13.13
C SER A 471 -13.70 -55.19 -13.68
N PRO A 472 -14.87 -54.85 -13.11
CA PRO A 472 -16.13 -54.98 -13.83
C PRO A 472 -16.57 -53.64 -14.41
N CYS A 473 -16.66 -53.63 -15.74
CA CYS A 473 -17.39 -52.66 -16.53
C CYS A 473 -18.90 -53.00 -16.49
N ARG A 474 -19.74 -52.06 -16.04
CA ARG A 474 -21.20 -51.87 -16.34
C ARG A 474 -21.69 -50.79 -15.36
N ARG A 475 -22.54 -49.82 -15.70
CA ARG A 475 -23.58 -49.75 -16.74
C ARG A 475 -23.95 -48.26 -16.89
N VAL A 476 -24.06 -47.77 -18.13
CA VAL A 476 -24.68 -46.47 -18.42
C VAL A 476 -26.14 -46.51 -17.95
N ARG A 477 -26.54 -45.55 -17.11
CA ARG A 477 -27.93 -45.15 -16.93
C ARG A 477 -28.02 -43.65 -17.17
N HIS A 478 -28.83 -43.30 -18.16
CA HIS A 478 -29.47 -41.99 -18.26
C HIS A 478 -30.34 -41.77 -17.02
N THR A 479 -30.16 -40.64 -16.34
CA THR A 479 -31.24 -39.86 -15.70
C THR A 479 -30.71 -38.48 -15.29
N ASP A 480 -31.31 -37.46 -15.90
CA ASP A 480 -31.77 -36.21 -15.29
C ASP A 480 -30.75 -35.14 -14.86
N SER A 481 -30.47 -34.27 -15.81
CA SER A 481 -30.56 -32.80 -15.74
C SER A 481 -30.99 -32.18 -14.40
N SER A 482 -30.11 -32.10 -13.40
CA SER A 482 -30.35 -31.29 -12.19
C SER A 482 -29.09 -31.01 -11.34
N PHE A 483 -28.00 -30.55 -11.96
CA PHE A 483 -26.80 -30.13 -11.20
C PHE A 483 -26.26 -28.76 -11.61
N ILE A 484 -27.11 -27.72 -11.54
CA ILE A 484 -26.66 -26.31 -11.58
C ILE A 484 -27.43 -25.47 -10.55
N VAL A 485 -27.48 -25.85 -9.26
CA VAL A 485 -27.94 -24.94 -8.18
C VAL A 485 -27.32 -25.31 -6.81
N HIS A 486 -26.00 -25.34 -6.62
CA HIS A 486 -25.41 -25.54 -5.27
C HIS A 486 -24.17 -24.68 -4.92
N ARG A 487 -23.69 -23.80 -5.83
CA ARG A 487 -22.50 -22.95 -5.58
C ARG A 487 -22.78 -21.65 -4.80
N SER A 488 -24.03 -21.15 -4.76
CA SER A 488 -24.38 -19.91 -4.06
C SER A 488 -24.56 -20.10 -2.54
N SER A 489 -25.06 -21.26 -2.12
CA SER A 489 -25.41 -21.52 -0.71
C SER A 489 -24.19 -21.64 0.21
N PHE A 490 -23.14 -22.36 -0.21
CA PHE A 490 -21.94 -22.56 0.62
C PHE A 490 -21.19 -21.24 0.90
N LEU A 491 -21.04 -20.39 -0.12
CA LEU A 491 -20.40 -19.08 0.04
C LEU A 491 -21.21 -18.17 0.99
N HIS A 492 -22.54 -18.16 0.84
CA HIS A 492 -23.43 -17.39 1.70
C HIS A 492 -23.38 -17.86 3.16
N TRP A 493 -23.37 -19.18 3.41
CA TRP A 493 -23.19 -19.76 4.76
C TRP A 493 -21.82 -19.41 5.37
N THR A 494 -20.76 -19.47 4.56
CA THR A 494 -19.40 -19.14 5.02
C THR A 494 -19.28 -17.67 5.39
N LEU A 495 -19.84 -16.77 4.57
CA LEU A 495 -19.86 -15.34 4.87
C LEU A 495 -20.69 -15.04 6.11
N ARG A 496 -21.84 -15.71 6.30
CA ARG A 496 -22.66 -15.60 7.52
C ARG A 496 -21.90 -16.07 8.76
N ALA A 497 -21.14 -17.17 8.66
CA ALA A 497 -20.29 -17.63 9.76
C ALA A 497 -19.22 -16.59 10.13
N LEU A 498 -18.63 -15.91 9.15
CA LEU A 498 -17.67 -14.81 9.38
C LEU A 498 -18.31 -13.54 9.95
N SER A 499 -19.61 -13.32 9.74
CA SER A 499 -20.34 -12.18 10.33
C SER A 499 -20.52 -12.30 11.84
N VAL A 500 -20.50 -13.52 12.39
CA VAL A 500 -20.63 -13.76 13.84
C VAL A 500 -19.44 -13.17 14.63
N PRO A 501 -18.17 -13.54 14.38
CA PRO A 501 -17.04 -12.96 15.11
C PRO A 501 -16.88 -11.46 14.83
N TYR A 502 -17.20 -10.99 13.62
CA TYR A 502 -17.26 -9.56 13.32
C TYR A 502 -18.28 -8.84 14.21
N GLY A 503 -19.50 -9.36 14.28
CA GLY A 503 -20.57 -8.83 15.12
C GLY A 503 -20.20 -8.83 16.61
N LEU A 504 -19.58 -9.91 17.11
CA LEU A 504 -19.10 -9.99 18.49
C LEU A 504 -18.02 -8.94 18.78
N ALA A 505 -17.04 -8.75 17.89
CA ALA A 505 -15.99 -7.76 18.06
C ALA A 505 -16.54 -6.31 18.06
N VAL A 506 -17.47 -6.01 17.15
CA VAL A 506 -18.11 -4.69 17.06
C VAL A 506 -18.97 -4.43 18.30
N ARG A 507 -19.75 -5.41 18.77
CA ARG A 507 -20.54 -5.31 20.01
C ARG A 507 -19.64 -5.10 21.23
N ALA A 508 -18.60 -5.93 21.39
CA ALA A 508 -17.66 -5.79 22.49
C ALA A 508 -17.01 -4.39 22.53
N ARG A 509 -16.58 -3.87 21.37
CA ARG A 509 -16.05 -2.50 21.25
C ARG A 509 -17.06 -1.45 21.70
N ALA A 510 -18.32 -1.55 21.25
CA ALA A 510 -19.37 -0.61 21.66
C ALA A 510 -19.63 -0.68 23.17
N THR A 511 -19.76 -1.89 23.73
CA THR A 511 -19.94 -2.12 25.16
C THR A 511 -18.77 -1.58 25.99
N PHE A 512 -17.53 -1.65 25.50
CA PHE A 512 -16.39 -1.07 26.20
C PHE A 512 -16.46 0.46 26.29
N TYR A 513 -17.01 1.14 25.27
CA TYR A 513 -17.28 2.58 25.36
C TYR A 513 -18.50 2.90 26.22
N GLU A 514 -19.54 2.07 26.20
CA GLU A 514 -20.73 2.24 27.04
C GLU A 514 -20.41 2.06 28.53
N LYS A 515 -19.58 1.06 28.88
CA LYS A 515 -19.13 0.81 30.26
C LYS A 515 -17.98 1.73 30.72
N GLY A 516 -17.51 2.63 29.86
CA GLY A 516 -16.41 3.56 30.18
C GLY A 516 -15.01 2.92 30.25
N TRP A 517 -14.84 1.67 29.81
CA TRP A 517 -13.52 1.01 29.73
C TRP A 517 -12.62 1.60 28.65
N LEU A 518 -13.22 2.17 27.61
CA LEU A 518 -12.52 2.97 26.61
C LEU A 518 -12.90 4.44 26.78
N LEU A 519 -11.87 5.31 26.79
CA LEU A 519 -12.05 6.74 27.00
C LEU A 519 -12.78 7.40 25.82
N ARG A 520 -13.92 8.02 26.10
CA ARG A 520 -14.61 8.95 25.19
C ARG A 520 -14.16 10.38 25.51
N ARG A 521 -13.69 11.10 24.50
CA ARG A 521 -13.14 12.45 24.62
C ARG A 521 -14.11 13.48 24.04
N GLN A 522 -14.08 14.71 24.55
CA GLN A 522 -15.03 15.77 24.17
C GLN A 522 -14.28 17.03 23.71
N LEU A 523 -14.78 17.66 22.65
CA LEU A 523 -14.30 18.95 22.16
C LEU A 523 -14.96 20.09 22.93
N SER A 524 -14.41 21.30 22.87
CA SER A 524 -14.95 22.44 23.65
C SER A 524 -16.25 23.05 23.09
N CYS A 525 -16.72 22.58 21.94
CA CYS A 525 -17.94 23.04 21.28
C CYS A 525 -18.81 21.85 20.88
N ARG A 526 -20.05 22.12 20.45
CA ARG A 526 -21.03 21.09 20.08
C ARG A 526 -20.53 20.26 18.90
N VAL A 527 -20.79 18.95 18.92
CA VAL A 527 -20.42 17.99 17.88
C VAL A 527 -21.66 17.26 17.38
N ILE A 528 -22.00 17.46 16.12
CA ILE A 528 -23.07 16.77 15.40
C ILE A 528 -22.44 15.71 14.51
N SER A 529 -22.86 14.46 14.62
CA SER A 529 -22.39 13.38 13.77
C SER A 529 -23.43 13.03 12.73
N VAL A 530 -23.01 12.90 11.47
CA VAL A 530 -23.81 12.31 10.40
C VAL A 530 -23.14 11.00 10.01
N GLY A 531 -23.88 9.91 10.04
CA GLY A 531 -23.37 8.62 9.60
C GLY A 531 -24.46 7.63 9.27
N ASN A 532 -24.04 6.41 8.95
CA ASN A 532 -24.96 5.36 8.53
C ASN A 532 -24.50 3.99 9.07
N LEU A 533 -25.39 3.00 9.04
CA LEU A 533 -25.06 1.63 9.48
C LEU A 533 -24.55 0.73 8.36
N THR A 534 -24.62 1.13 7.09
CA THR A 534 -24.32 0.24 5.95
C THR A 534 -23.05 0.63 5.19
N VAL A 535 -22.41 -0.29 4.48
CA VAL A 535 -21.46 0.06 3.41
C VAL A 535 -22.21 0.29 2.11
N GLY A 536 -21.90 1.38 1.41
CA GLY A 536 -22.67 1.86 0.27
C GLY A 536 -23.08 3.33 0.41
N GLY A 537 -23.62 3.89 -0.67
CA GLY A 537 -24.01 5.29 -0.75
C GLY A 537 -25.39 5.57 -0.18
N THR A 538 -25.48 5.87 1.12
CA THR A 538 -26.73 6.26 1.82
C THR A 538 -27.03 7.76 1.74
N GLY A 539 -26.41 8.49 0.80
CA GLY A 539 -26.64 9.94 0.65
C GLY A 539 -26.14 10.81 1.81
N LYS A 540 -25.06 10.40 2.50
CA LYS A 540 -24.45 11.20 3.59
C LYS A 540 -24.05 12.60 3.14
N THR A 541 -23.31 12.72 2.04
CA THR A 541 -22.71 13.98 1.61
C THR A 541 -23.75 15.08 1.34
N PRO A 542 -24.85 14.83 0.59
CA PRO A 542 -25.91 15.84 0.45
C PRO A 542 -26.55 16.26 1.78
N VAL A 543 -26.75 15.33 2.73
CA VAL A 543 -27.30 15.65 4.06
C VAL A 543 -26.31 16.47 4.90
N VAL A 544 -25.01 16.14 4.84
CA VAL A 544 -23.95 16.94 5.50
C VAL A 544 -23.91 18.35 4.91
N ILE A 545 -23.98 18.50 3.58
CA ILE A 545 -24.01 19.81 2.91
C ILE A 545 -25.24 20.60 3.36
N TRP A 546 -26.43 20.00 3.32
CA TRP A 546 -27.66 20.66 3.78
C TRP A 546 -27.57 21.12 5.24
N LEU A 547 -27.04 20.26 6.12
CA LEU A 547 -26.88 20.57 7.55
C LEU A 547 -25.90 21.72 7.75
N VAL A 548 -24.76 21.70 7.07
CA VAL A 548 -23.75 22.75 7.16
C VAL A 548 -24.28 24.08 6.60
N GLU A 549 -24.94 24.06 5.44
CA GLU A 549 -25.58 25.25 4.85
C GLU A 549 -26.65 25.83 5.80
N MET A 550 -27.48 24.99 6.41
CA MET A 550 -28.47 25.42 7.40
C MET A 550 -27.82 26.08 8.62
N LEU A 551 -26.79 25.47 9.20
CA LEU A 551 -26.07 26.03 10.36
C LEU A 551 -25.37 27.35 10.02
N LEU A 552 -24.72 27.44 8.84
CA LEU A 552 -24.12 28.68 8.34
C LEU A 552 -25.17 29.78 8.11
N ALA A 553 -26.35 29.43 7.59
CA ALA A 553 -27.45 30.38 7.39
C ALA A 553 -28.02 30.92 8.71
N ARG A 554 -27.87 30.17 9.81
CA ARG A 554 -28.19 30.63 11.18
C ARG A 554 -27.04 31.44 11.81
N GLY A 555 -25.99 31.76 11.05
CA GLY A 555 -24.87 32.59 11.49
C GLY A 555 -23.79 31.85 12.28
N LEU A 556 -23.87 30.51 12.39
CA LEU A 556 -22.87 29.72 13.11
C LEU A 556 -21.62 29.52 12.26
N ARG A 557 -20.45 29.52 12.91
CA ARG A 557 -19.18 29.15 12.31
C ARG A 557 -18.95 27.65 12.45
N VAL A 558 -19.06 26.94 11.34
CA VAL A 558 -19.11 25.48 11.30
C VAL A 558 -17.76 24.89 10.89
N GLY A 559 -17.28 23.92 11.66
CA GLY A 559 -16.17 23.05 11.29
C GLY A 559 -16.66 21.68 10.81
N VAL A 560 -16.18 21.19 9.68
CA VAL A 560 -16.46 19.82 9.19
C VAL A 560 -15.23 18.96 9.40
N LEU A 561 -15.40 17.85 10.12
CA LEU A 561 -14.34 16.89 10.40
C LEU A 561 -14.62 15.59 9.66
N SER A 562 -13.81 15.29 8.65
CA SER A 562 -13.93 14.04 7.89
C SER A 562 -12.68 13.17 8.02
N ARG A 563 -12.79 11.90 7.66
CA ARG A 563 -11.67 10.94 7.71
C ARG A 563 -10.64 11.17 6.61
N GLY A 564 -11.07 11.70 5.46
CA GLY A 564 -10.27 11.77 4.23
C GLY A 564 -9.98 10.38 3.65
N TYR A 565 -11.02 9.62 3.31
CA TYR A 565 -10.87 8.26 2.77
C TYR A 565 -10.10 8.26 1.43
N LYS A 566 -9.13 7.35 1.27
CA LYS A 566 -8.23 7.23 0.10
C LYS A 566 -7.34 8.45 -0.22
N ARG A 567 -7.19 9.43 0.68
CA ARG A 567 -6.23 10.53 0.49
C ARG A 567 -4.77 10.08 0.51
N ASP A 568 -3.90 10.86 -0.12
CA ASP A 568 -2.45 10.70 0.04
C ASP A 568 -2.04 10.98 1.50
N ARG A 569 -1.28 10.06 2.11
CA ARG A 569 -1.01 10.07 3.57
C ARG A 569 0.19 10.93 3.96
N GLY A 570 0.45 12.00 3.21
CA GLY A 570 1.58 12.90 3.46
C GLY A 570 1.51 13.65 4.80
N LYS A 571 0.32 13.91 5.35
CA LYS A 571 0.12 14.67 6.61
C LYS A 571 -0.94 14.02 7.51
N GLU A 572 -0.69 13.96 8.83
CA GLU A 572 -1.62 13.40 9.83
C GLU A 572 -2.97 14.16 9.82
N PHE A 573 -2.92 15.49 9.83
CA PHE A 573 -4.07 16.39 9.69
C PHE A 573 -3.86 17.33 8.50
N LEU A 574 -4.94 17.65 7.80
CA LEU A 574 -4.93 18.55 6.65
C LEU A 574 -6.16 19.46 6.70
N LEU A 575 -5.94 20.75 6.49
CA LEU A 575 -7.01 21.73 6.29
C LEU A 575 -7.37 21.75 4.80
N VAL A 576 -8.63 21.47 4.49
CA VAL A 576 -9.17 21.44 3.12
C VAL A 576 -9.80 22.78 2.76
N SER A 577 -10.45 23.44 3.72
CA SER A 577 -10.97 24.80 3.60
C SER A 577 -10.80 25.52 4.94
N ASP A 578 -10.41 26.79 4.90
CA ASP A 578 -10.35 27.67 6.08
C ASP A 578 -11.61 28.53 6.28
N GLY A 579 -12.63 28.31 5.44
CA GLY A 579 -13.85 29.13 5.40
C GLY A 579 -13.75 30.39 4.54
N THR A 580 -12.62 30.60 3.87
CA THR A 580 -12.40 31.67 2.88
C THR A 580 -11.98 31.12 1.53
N ALA A 581 -11.15 30.08 1.51
CA ALA A 581 -10.66 29.42 0.30
C ALA A 581 -10.56 27.91 0.49
N VAL A 582 -10.71 27.17 -0.63
CA VAL A 582 -10.40 25.73 -0.68
C VAL A 582 -8.90 25.58 -0.88
N LEU A 583 -8.22 25.00 0.12
CA LEU A 583 -6.76 24.92 0.23
C LEU A 583 -6.16 23.61 -0.30
N ALA A 584 -6.99 22.56 -0.45
CA ALA A 584 -6.52 21.25 -0.87
C ALA A 584 -7.41 20.63 -1.95
N GLY A 585 -6.76 20.00 -2.94
CA GLY A 585 -7.42 19.29 -4.02
C GLY A 585 -8.02 17.93 -3.58
N PRO A 586 -8.85 17.29 -4.43
CA PRO A 586 -9.52 16.04 -4.09
C PRO A 586 -8.56 14.86 -3.85
N ALA A 587 -7.36 14.86 -4.44
CA ALA A 587 -6.33 13.84 -4.20
C ALA A 587 -5.78 13.87 -2.75
N GLU A 588 -5.64 15.07 -2.18
CA GLU A 588 -5.09 15.30 -0.83
C GLU A 588 -6.17 15.31 0.25
N ALA A 589 -7.36 15.84 -0.07
CA ALA A 589 -8.49 15.93 0.85
C ALA A 589 -9.34 14.65 0.89
N GLY A 590 -9.40 13.92 -0.22
CA GLY A 590 -10.44 12.92 -0.51
C GLY A 590 -11.67 13.55 -1.17
N ASP A 591 -12.42 12.72 -1.92
CA ASP A 591 -13.56 13.17 -2.76
C ASP A 591 -14.64 13.91 -1.96
N GLU A 592 -15.08 13.33 -0.84
CA GLU A 592 -16.22 13.85 -0.05
C GLU A 592 -15.87 15.16 0.70
N PRO A 593 -14.72 15.27 1.41
CA PRO A 593 -14.33 16.52 2.06
C PRO A 593 -14.09 17.67 1.07
N HIS A 594 -13.50 17.38 -0.09
CA HIS A 594 -13.29 18.39 -1.13
C HIS A 594 -14.64 18.89 -1.70
N LEU A 595 -15.59 17.99 -1.94
CA LEU A 595 -16.93 18.37 -2.39
C LEU A 595 -17.65 19.24 -1.35
N ILE A 596 -17.60 18.88 -0.06
CA ILE A 596 -18.19 19.68 1.02
C ILE A 596 -17.55 21.07 1.08
N ALA A 597 -16.22 21.16 0.99
CA ALA A 597 -15.50 22.44 0.98
C ALA A 597 -15.91 23.34 -0.19
N ARG A 598 -16.11 22.77 -1.39
CA ARG A 598 -16.55 23.53 -2.58
C ARG A 598 -18.00 23.99 -2.48
N ARG A 599 -18.88 23.17 -1.90
CA ARG A 599 -20.31 23.45 -1.71
C ARG A 599 -20.58 24.43 -0.58
N CYS A 600 -19.79 24.36 0.48
CA CYS A 600 -19.92 25.19 1.67
C CYS A 600 -18.65 26.05 1.85
N PRO A 601 -18.40 27.07 1.00
CA PRO A 601 -17.13 27.81 1.00
C PRO A 601 -16.83 28.55 2.31
N LYS A 602 -17.87 28.85 3.10
CA LYS A 602 -17.74 29.48 4.44
C LYS A 602 -17.45 28.49 5.57
N ALA A 603 -17.53 27.17 5.31
CA ALA A 603 -17.24 26.15 6.31
C ALA A 603 -15.73 25.88 6.37
N ILE A 604 -15.24 25.69 7.59
CA ILE A 604 -13.88 25.18 7.82
C ILE A 604 -13.95 23.66 7.63
N VAL A 605 -13.15 23.09 6.73
CA VAL A 605 -13.17 21.65 6.45
C VAL A 605 -11.79 21.07 6.71
N ALA A 606 -11.71 20.03 7.52
CA ALA A 606 -10.44 19.38 7.86
C ALA A 606 -10.56 17.85 7.79
N VAL A 607 -9.43 17.20 7.49
CA VAL A 607 -9.37 15.73 7.36
C VAL A 607 -8.30 15.09 8.24
N GLY A 608 -8.67 13.98 8.89
CA GLY A 608 -7.84 13.28 9.85
C GLY A 608 -8.52 12.00 10.38
N SER A 609 -7.73 10.96 10.66
CA SER A 609 -8.31 9.67 11.09
C SER A 609 -8.87 9.70 12.52
N ASP A 610 -8.23 10.45 13.41
CA ASP A 610 -8.66 10.71 14.79
C ASP A 610 -9.43 12.04 14.81
N ARG A 611 -10.77 11.99 14.89
CA ARG A 611 -11.61 13.21 14.81
C ARG A 611 -11.48 14.07 16.06
N TYR A 612 -11.15 13.48 17.21
CA TYR A 612 -10.93 14.27 18.42
C TYR A 612 -9.66 15.11 18.29
N ARG A 613 -8.53 14.49 17.94
CA ARG A 613 -7.28 15.24 17.75
C ARG A 613 -7.36 16.24 16.60
N LEU A 614 -8.06 15.87 15.52
CA LEU A 614 -8.32 16.78 14.40
C LEU A 614 -9.14 17.99 14.86
N GLY A 615 -10.24 17.79 15.59
CA GLY A 615 -11.05 18.88 16.11
C GLY A 615 -10.26 19.81 17.01
N ARG A 616 -9.44 19.27 17.92
CA ARG A 616 -8.51 20.05 18.75
C ARG A 616 -7.52 20.86 17.90
N TRP A 617 -6.91 20.21 16.92
CA TRP A 617 -5.96 20.85 16.00
C TRP A 617 -6.59 21.99 15.19
N VAL A 618 -7.88 21.89 14.85
CA VAL A 618 -8.64 22.98 14.23
C VAL A 618 -8.93 24.08 15.25
N GLN A 619 -9.39 23.76 16.47
CA GLN A 619 -9.66 24.75 17.51
C GLN A 619 -8.41 25.57 17.87
N ASP A 620 -7.25 24.92 17.95
CA ASP A 620 -5.97 25.58 18.25
C ASP A 620 -5.55 26.58 17.14
N ARG A 621 -6.08 26.44 15.92
CA ARG A 621 -5.82 27.36 14.78
C ARG A 621 -6.81 28.51 14.67
N PHE A 622 -7.98 28.37 15.28
CA PHE A 622 -9.04 29.37 15.25
C PHE A 622 -9.45 29.73 16.70
N PRO A 623 -8.57 30.41 17.48
CA PRO A 623 -8.87 30.79 18.86
C PRO A 623 -9.89 31.96 18.98
N GLN A 624 -10.25 32.30 20.22
CA GLN A 624 -11.41 33.14 20.61
C GLN A 624 -11.59 34.44 19.80
N GLY A 625 -12.86 34.74 19.46
CA GLY A 625 -13.26 35.82 18.54
C GLY A 625 -13.37 35.38 17.08
N GLN A 626 -12.72 34.28 16.70
CA GLN A 626 -12.85 33.59 15.41
C GLN A 626 -13.12 32.07 15.58
N GLY A 627 -13.61 31.67 16.77
CA GLY A 627 -13.80 30.28 17.17
C GLY A 627 -14.88 29.53 16.40
N ILE A 628 -14.81 28.20 16.45
CA ILE A 628 -15.82 27.31 15.87
C ILE A 628 -16.95 27.09 16.87
N ASP A 629 -18.19 27.34 16.43
CA ASP A 629 -19.39 27.19 17.25
C ASP A 629 -19.82 25.72 17.35
N CYS A 630 -19.67 24.98 16.26
CA CYS A 630 -19.97 23.55 16.23
C CYS A 630 -19.15 22.79 15.18
N PHE A 631 -18.96 21.49 15.44
CA PHE A 631 -18.39 20.55 14.48
C PHE A 631 -19.46 19.63 13.90
N VAL A 632 -19.38 19.38 12.60
CA VAL A 632 -20.14 18.34 11.90
C VAL A 632 -19.17 17.22 11.48
N LEU A 633 -19.44 15.99 11.92
CA LEU A 633 -18.67 14.81 11.52
C LEU A 633 -19.29 14.19 10.27
N ASP A 634 -18.48 14.07 9.23
CA ASP A 634 -18.81 13.29 8.03
C ASP A 634 -18.38 11.82 8.24
N ASP A 635 -19.35 10.90 8.17
CA ASP A 635 -19.22 9.47 8.48
C ASP A 635 -18.74 9.23 9.93
N GLY A 636 -19.45 9.84 10.89
CA GLY A 636 -19.09 9.90 12.31
C GLY A 636 -19.64 8.76 13.20
N PHE A 637 -20.69 8.05 12.78
CA PHE A 637 -21.49 7.17 13.67
C PHE A 637 -20.69 6.05 14.37
N GLN A 638 -19.65 5.51 13.71
CA GLN A 638 -18.78 4.47 14.30
C GLN A 638 -17.56 5.02 15.06
N HIS A 639 -17.38 6.35 15.10
CA HIS A 639 -16.25 7.02 15.75
C HIS A 639 -16.53 7.29 17.25
N LEU A 640 -16.75 6.22 18.00
CA LEU A 640 -17.17 6.24 19.41
C LEU A 640 -16.19 6.93 20.38
N ALA A 641 -14.94 7.13 19.96
CA ALA A 641 -13.88 7.79 20.74
C ALA A 641 -14.15 9.28 20.96
N LEU A 642 -14.90 9.93 20.08
CA LEU A 642 -15.34 11.31 20.21
C LEU A 642 -16.77 11.35 20.76
N HIS A 643 -17.03 12.25 21.71
CA HIS A 643 -18.37 12.59 22.17
C HIS A 643 -19.14 13.35 21.08
N ARG A 644 -20.42 13.04 20.93
CA ARG A 644 -21.34 13.70 19.99
C ARG A 644 -22.56 14.11 20.78
N ASP A 645 -22.95 15.37 20.66
CA ASP A 645 -24.16 15.91 21.29
C ASP A 645 -25.40 15.50 20.49
N VAL A 646 -25.26 15.36 19.17
CA VAL A 646 -26.30 14.86 18.26
C VAL A 646 -25.69 13.81 17.35
N ASP A 647 -26.33 12.64 17.26
CA ASP A 647 -25.92 11.56 16.36
C ASP A 647 -27.05 11.26 15.36
N LEU A 648 -26.92 11.75 14.14
CA LEU A 648 -27.88 11.59 13.05
C LEU A 648 -27.56 10.33 12.26
N LEU A 649 -28.49 9.38 12.27
CA LEU A 649 -28.33 8.10 11.58
C LEU A 649 -29.15 8.05 10.29
N LEU A 650 -28.46 7.94 9.16
CA LEU A 650 -29.06 7.79 7.84
C LEU A 650 -29.32 6.33 7.53
N VAL A 651 -30.53 6.05 7.04
CA VAL A 651 -30.97 4.77 6.51
C VAL A 651 -31.50 4.99 5.10
N ASP A 652 -31.12 4.12 4.16
CA ASP A 652 -31.55 4.21 2.77
C ASP A 652 -32.89 3.50 2.59
N ALA A 653 -33.96 4.27 2.39
CA ALA A 653 -35.32 3.74 2.31
C ALA A 653 -35.56 2.92 1.04
N SER A 654 -34.79 3.17 -0.02
CA SER A 654 -34.84 2.40 -1.27
C SER A 654 -34.15 1.04 -1.18
N ASP A 655 -33.43 0.76 -0.09
CA ASP A 655 -32.54 -0.40 0.01
C ASP A 655 -32.64 -1.14 1.36
N PRO A 656 -33.82 -1.70 1.70
CA PRO A 656 -34.03 -2.42 2.95
C PRO A 656 -33.12 -3.66 3.08
N LYS A 657 -32.74 -4.28 1.96
CA LYS A 657 -31.81 -5.43 1.91
C LYS A 657 -30.45 -5.10 2.51
N GLY A 658 -30.06 -3.82 2.52
CA GLY A 658 -28.84 -3.35 3.18
C GLY A 658 -28.78 -3.65 4.68
N LEU A 659 -29.93 -3.85 5.33
CA LEU A 659 -30.08 -4.03 6.77
C LEU A 659 -30.19 -5.51 7.20
N GLU A 660 -30.14 -6.46 6.27
CA GLU A 660 -30.41 -7.89 6.58
C GLU A 660 -29.24 -8.60 7.28
N ALA A 661 -27.99 -8.20 7.02
CA ALA A 661 -26.84 -8.91 7.54
C ALA A 661 -25.61 -8.02 7.76
N LEU A 662 -24.85 -8.37 8.80
CA LEU A 662 -23.53 -7.82 9.12
C LEU A 662 -22.49 -8.18 8.07
N LEU A 663 -21.49 -7.31 7.91
CA LEU A 663 -20.27 -7.64 7.18
C LEU A 663 -19.62 -8.92 7.74
N PRO A 664 -19.05 -9.80 6.89
CA PRO A 664 -18.99 -9.71 5.43
C PRO A 664 -20.20 -10.33 4.69
N ALA A 665 -21.18 -10.94 5.36
CA ALA A 665 -22.36 -11.54 4.73
C ALA A 665 -23.35 -10.53 4.14
N GLY A 666 -23.45 -9.34 4.73
CA GLY A 666 -24.26 -8.24 4.22
C GLY A 666 -23.51 -6.93 4.33
N ARG A 667 -24.25 -5.82 4.38
CA ARG A 667 -23.68 -4.47 4.31
C ARG A 667 -23.65 -3.75 5.65
N LEU A 668 -24.24 -4.30 6.71
CA LEU A 668 -24.22 -3.67 8.02
C LEU A 668 -22.79 -3.62 8.61
N ARG A 669 -22.32 -2.41 8.93
CA ARG A 669 -21.08 -2.11 9.64
C ARG A 669 -21.19 -2.43 11.13
N GLU A 670 -22.37 -2.24 11.72
CA GLU A 670 -22.69 -2.60 13.11
C GLU A 670 -24.07 -3.26 13.17
N PRO A 671 -24.40 -4.02 14.24
CA PRO A 671 -25.72 -4.64 14.35
C PRO A 671 -26.82 -3.58 14.30
N LEU A 672 -28.01 -3.93 13.82
CA LEU A 672 -29.11 -2.96 13.69
C LEU A 672 -29.48 -2.30 15.04
N SER A 673 -29.31 -3.02 16.15
CA SER A 673 -29.48 -2.48 17.51
C SER A 673 -28.57 -1.29 17.85
N ALA A 674 -27.47 -1.09 17.10
CA ALA A 674 -26.62 0.09 17.22
C ALA A 674 -27.36 1.40 16.87
N ALA A 675 -28.47 1.31 16.12
CA ALA A 675 -29.33 2.45 15.83
C ALA A 675 -29.92 3.10 17.10
N ALA A 676 -30.00 2.38 18.23
CA ALA A 676 -30.47 2.93 19.50
C ALA A 676 -29.62 4.09 20.02
N ARG A 677 -28.37 4.23 19.54
CA ARG A 677 -27.47 5.35 19.87
C ARG A 677 -27.79 6.64 19.12
N ALA A 678 -28.61 6.58 18.07
CA ALA A 678 -28.97 7.75 17.29
C ALA A 678 -29.85 8.71 18.12
N THR A 679 -29.61 10.00 17.96
CA THR A 679 -30.52 11.05 18.45
C THR A 679 -31.73 11.18 17.54
N ALA A 680 -31.51 11.06 16.22
CA ALA A 680 -32.58 11.04 15.22
C ALA A 680 -32.25 10.11 14.04
N LEU A 681 -33.30 9.51 13.49
CA LEU A 681 -33.26 8.65 12.31
C LEU A 681 -33.66 9.47 11.08
N LEU A 682 -32.87 9.42 10.02
CA LEU A 682 -33.13 10.06 8.74
C LEU A 682 -33.33 8.97 7.67
N LEU A 683 -34.53 8.86 7.12
CA LEU A 683 -34.83 7.97 6.00
C LEU A 683 -34.56 8.72 4.69
N THR A 684 -33.46 8.35 4.05
CA THR A 684 -33.01 8.93 2.77
C THR A 684 -33.64 8.22 1.58
N ARG A 685 -33.84 8.95 0.47
CA ARG A 685 -34.59 8.47 -0.72
C ARG A 685 -36.00 7.99 -0.37
N ALA A 686 -36.65 8.70 0.55
CA ALA A 686 -37.98 8.33 1.01
C ALA A 686 -39.02 8.30 -0.13
N ASP A 687 -38.82 9.15 -1.14
CA ASP A 687 -39.61 9.22 -2.36
C ASP A 687 -39.45 8.03 -3.32
N GLN A 688 -38.42 7.21 -3.13
CA GLN A 688 -38.12 6.04 -3.98
C GLN A 688 -38.40 4.71 -3.26
N ALA A 689 -38.88 4.75 -2.02
CA ALA A 689 -39.17 3.56 -1.24
C ALA A 689 -40.50 2.93 -1.68
N GLY A 690 -40.49 1.61 -1.93
CA GLY A 690 -41.72 0.89 -2.27
C GLY A 690 -42.69 0.74 -1.09
N ASP A 691 -42.16 0.63 0.14
CA ASP A 691 -42.93 0.61 1.39
C ASP A 691 -42.12 1.30 2.50
N LEU A 692 -42.57 2.50 2.89
CA LEU A 692 -41.95 3.28 3.97
C LEU A 692 -42.34 2.77 5.36
N SER A 693 -43.41 1.98 5.51
CA SER A 693 -43.92 1.55 6.81
C SER A 693 -43.14 0.39 7.43
N ALA A 694 -42.53 -0.47 6.60
CA ALA A 694 -41.76 -1.62 7.06
C ALA A 694 -40.43 -1.25 7.76
N LEU A 695 -39.81 -0.13 7.39
CA LEU A 695 -38.51 0.29 7.90
C LEU A 695 -38.57 0.83 9.35
N PRO A 696 -39.51 1.74 9.70
CA PRO A 696 -39.74 2.14 11.09
C PRO A 696 -40.01 0.95 12.00
N ALA A 697 -40.89 0.01 11.60
CA ALA A 697 -41.18 -1.18 12.39
C ALA A 697 -39.95 -2.07 12.60
N LEU A 698 -39.11 -2.25 11.58
CA LEU A 698 -37.85 -3.00 11.68
C LEU A 698 -36.85 -2.31 12.63
N LEU A 699 -36.76 -0.98 12.56
CA LEU A 699 -35.87 -0.19 13.43
C LEU A 699 -36.37 -0.20 14.87
N GLU A 700 -37.67 -0.02 15.10
CA GLU A 700 -38.31 -0.11 16.41
C GLU A 700 -38.08 -1.48 17.05
N ALA A 701 -38.28 -2.57 16.29
CA ALA A 701 -38.01 -3.92 16.76
C ALA A 701 -36.53 -4.13 17.15
N ALA A 702 -35.59 -3.43 16.49
CA ALA A 702 -34.16 -3.56 16.75
C ALA A 702 -33.64 -2.65 17.86
N THR A 703 -34.27 -1.49 18.08
CA THR A 703 -33.84 -0.47 19.05
C THR A 703 -34.68 -0.45 20.32
N GLY A 704 -35.91 -0.97 20.28
CA GLY A 704 -36.92 -0.79 21.33
C GLY A 704 -37.41 0.65 21.47
N ARG A 705 -37.16 1.51 20.47
CA ARG A 705 -37.53 2.93 20.46
C ARG A 705 -38.48 3.22 19.31
N HIS A 706 -39.61 3.85 19.62
CA HIS A 706 -40.47 4.46 18.62
C HIS A 706 -39.95 5.88 18.35
N ASP A 707 -39.24 6.06 17.25
CA ASP A 707 -38.73 7.36 16.81
C ASP A 707 -39.44 7.75 15.50
N ASP A 708 -40.08 8.92 15.47
CA ASP A 708 -40.61 9.47 14.21
C ASP A 708 -39.43 9.83 13.29
N PRO A 709 -39.27 9.18 12.14
CA PRO A 709 -38.13 9.42 11.27
C PRO A 709 -38.27 10.75 10.53
N VAL A 710 -37.14 11.41 10.28
CA VAL A 710 -37.06 12.54 9.35
C VAL A 710 -36.98 11.98 7.94
N LEU A 711 -37.91 12.39 7.06
CA LEU A 711 -37.94 11.93 5.67
C LEU A 711 -37.14 12.85 4.76
N VAL A 712 -36.23 12.28 3.98
CA VAL A 712 -35.31 13.02 3.11
C VAL A 712 -35.39 12.48 1.68
N ARG A 713 -35.56 13.37 0.71
CA ARG A 713 -35.38 13.08 -0.72
C ARG A 713 -34.16 13.78 -1.28
N PHE A 714 -33.61 13.25 -2.36
CA PHE A 714 -32.53 13.90 -3.10
C PHE A 714 -33.06 14.46 -4.41
N ARG A 715 -32.86 15.75 -4.63
CA ARG A 715 -33.28 16.43 -5.85
C ARG A 715 -32.09 16.96 -6.63
N VAL A 716 -32.23 17.00 -7.94
CA VAL A 716 -31.25 17.66 -8.80
C VAL A 716 -31.46 19.16 -8.70
N GLU A 717 -30.44 19.89 -8.28
CA GLU A 717 -30.48 21.36 -8.24
C GLU A 717 -30.09 21.97 -9.58
N GLY A 718 -29.34 21.23 -10.39
CA GLY A 718 -28.89 21.65 -11.71
C GLY A 718 -27.68 20.85 -12.21
N PHE A 719 -27.00 21.42 -13.20
CA PHE A 719 -25.84 20.83 -13.86
C PHE A 719 -24.68 21.82 -13.84
N VAL A 720 -23.47 21.32 -13.63
CA VAL A 720 -22.25 22.14 -13.60
C VAL A 720 -21.36 21.71 -14.75
N ASP A 721 -21.08 22.63 -15.68
CA ASP A 721 -20.05 22.42 -16.70
C ASP A 721 -18.70 22.33 -15.99
N LEU A 722 -17.99 21.21 -16.18
CA LEU A 722 -16.73 20.96 -15.49
C LEU A 722 -15.56 21.77 -16.04
N ARG A 723 -15.71 22.41 -17.20
CA ARG A 723 -14.68 23.26 -17.81
C ARG A 723 -14.85 24.72 -17.39
N SER A 724 -16.04 25.27 -17.62
CA SER A 724 -16.32 26.69 -17.38
C SER A 724 -16.74 26.98 -15.94
N GLY A 725 -17.19 25.96 -15.20
CA GLY A 725 -17.83 26.13 -13.90
C GLY A 725 -19.26 26.70 -14.01
N ALA A 726 -19.77 26.94 -15.23
CA ALA A 726 -21.10 27.46 -15.45
C ALA A 726 -22.16 26.49 -14.91
N THR A 727 -23.19 27.05 -14.29
CA THR A 727 -24.32 26.28 -13.75
C THR A 727 -25.53 26.42 -14.66
N HIS A 728 -26.16 25.29 -14.98
CA HIS A 728 -27.39 25.21 -15.75
C HIS A 728 -28.53 24.70 -14.88
N GLY A 729 -29.72 25.26 -15.06
CA GLY A 729 -30.93 24.78 -14.40
C GLY A 729 -31.38 23.41 -14.90
N ILE A 730 -32.41 22.86 -14.25
CA ILE A 730 -32.91 21.51 -14.55
C ILE A 730 -33.42 21.39 -15.99
N GLU A 731 -34.14 22.42 -16.48
CA GLU A 731 -34.70 22.46 -17.84
C GLU A 731 -33.64 22.34 -18.94
N TRP A 732 -32.38 22.68 -18.65
CA TRP A 732 -31.29 22.50 -19.61
C TRP A 732 -31.07 21.03 -19.97
N ALA A 733 -31.32 20.06 -19.10
CA ALA A 733 -31.05 18.68 -19.47
C ALA A 733 -32.20 18.02 -20.25
N LYS A 734 -33.39 18.61 -20.23
CA LYS A 734 -34.61 18.00 -20.79
C LYS A 734 -34.49 17.82 -22.31
N GLY A 735 -34.77 16.61 -22.79
CA GLY A 735 -34.70 16.23 -24.20
C GLY A 735 -33.28 16.02 -24.75
N ARG A 736 -32.23 16.38 -23.99
CA ARG A 736 -30.84 16.19 -24.44
C ARG A 736 -30.47 14.73 -24.49
N GLN A 737 -29.64 14.40 -25.47
CA GLN A 737 -29.12 13.06 -25.67
C GLN A 737 -27.80 12.89 -24.90
N ALA A 738 -27.80 12.05 -23.87
CA ALA A 738 -26.67 11.96 -22.96
C ALA A 738 -26.09 10.55 -22.85
N LEU A 739 -24.77 10.49 -22.70
CA LEU A 739 -24.08 9.35 -22.10
C LEU A 739 -23.83 9.66 -20.62
N ILE A 740 -24.10 8.70 -19.73
CA ILE A 740 -23.77 8.88 -18.31
C ILE A 740 -22.60 8.00 -17.89
N PHE A 741 -21.81 8.48 -16.94
CA PHE A 741 -20.84 7.63 -16.27
C PHE A 741 -20.69 7.97 -14.79
N SER A 742 -20.41 6.96 -13.97
CA SER A 742 -20.24 7.16 -12.53
C SER A 742 -19.34 6.11 -11.89
N GLY A 743 -18.66 6.51 -10.81
CA GLY A 743 -17.83 5.68 -9.95
C GLY A 743 -18.31 5.75 -8.51
N ILE A 744 -19.62 5.56 -8.31
CA ILE A 744 -20.30 5.66 -7.00
C ILE A 744 -20.87 4.31 -6.55
N GLY A 745 -21.16 4.18 -5.25
CA GLY A 745 -21.68 2.94 -4.66
C GLY A 745 -23.09 2.51 -5.12
N ASN A 746 -23.88 3.39 -5.75
CA ASN A 746 -25.22 3.08 -6.28
C ASN A 746 -25.44 3.80 -7.63
N SER A 747 -24.87 3.25 -8.71
CA SER A 747 -25.01 3.82 -10.07
C SER A 747 -26.45 3.72 -10.61
N ALA A 748 -27.20 2.70 -10.21
CA ALA A 748 -28.60 2.51 -10.64
C ALA A 748 -29.49 3.68 -10.20
N SER A 749 -29.33 4.16 -8.97
CA SER A 749 -30.03 5.36 -8.49
C SER A 749 -29.66 6.61 -9.30
N PHE A 750 -28.38 6.79 -9.65
CA PHE A 750 -27.95 7.90 -10.49
C PHE A 750 -28.55 7.85 -11.90
N ARG A 751 -28.59 6.66 -12.52
CA ARG A 751 -29.26 6.44 -13.80
C ARG A 751 -30.73 6.84 -13.72
N GLN A 752 -31.44 6.36 -12.70
CA GLN A 752 -32.86 6.65 -12.50
C GLN A 752 -33.10 8.16 -12.37
N THR A 753 -32.28 8.85 -11.56
CA THR A 753 -32.35 10.31 -11.42
C THR A 753 -32.18 11.03 -12.75
N VAL A 754 -31.22 10.63 -13.60
CA VAL A 754 -31.01 11.29 -14.90
C VAL A 754 -32.21 11.05 -15.85
N VAL A 755 -32.78 9.85 -15.86
CA VAL A 755 -33.94 9.51 -16.69
C VAL A 755 -35.18 10.30 -16.28
N GLU A 756 -35.42 10.48 -14.98
CA GLU A 756 -36.56 11.24 -14.45
C GLU A 756 -36.54 12.73 -14.82
N LEU A 757 -35.37 13.27 -15.15
CA LEU A 757 -35.22 14.65 -15.63
C LEU A 757 -35.62 14.83 -17.11
N GLY A 758 -36.03 13.76 -17.78
CA GLY A 758 -36.37 13.78 -19.20
C GLY A 758 -35.15 13.81 -20.12
N VAL A 759 -33.98 13.35 -19.65
CA VAL A 759 -32.78 13.14 -20.47
C VAL A 759 -32.93 11.87 -21.29
N THR A 760 -32.62 11.92 -22.57
CA THR A 760 -32.57 10.72 -23.42
C THR A 760 -31.24 10.01 -23.21
N LEU A 761 -31.25 8.92 -22.44
CA LEU A 761 -30.06 8.15 -22.13
C LEU A 761 -29.65 7.23 -23.29
N LEU A 762 -28.46 7.44 -23.86
CA LEU A 762 -27.96 6.68 -25.00
C LEU A 762 -27.02 5.53 -24.63
N ASP A 763 -26.16 5.71 -23.62
CA ASP A 763 -25.26 4.68 -23.10
C ASP A 763 -24.88 4.99 -21.63
N GLU A 764 -24.37 3.98 -20.92
CA GLU A 764 -23.91 4.08 -19.54
C GLU A 764 -22.54 3.42 -19.36
N VAL A 765 -21.63 4.13 -18.67
CA VAL A 765 -20.34 3.57 -18.24
C VAL A 765 -20.24 3.55 -16.71
N VAL A 766 -20.22 2.35 -16.13
CA VAL A 766 -20.12 2.18 -14.68
C VAL A 766 -18.68 1.83 -14.27
N PHE A 767 -18.11 2.65 -13.42
CA PHE A 767 -16.84 2.42 -12.75
C PHE A 767 -17.04 1.94 -11.31
N ARG A 768 -15.96 1.48 -10.67
CA ARG A 768 -16.01 1.02 -9.27
C ARG A 768 -16.18 2.21 -8.33
N ASP A 769 -16.79 2.00 -7.17
CA ASP A 769 -16.92 3.07 -6.17
C ASP A 769 -15.55 3.66 -5.77
N HIS A 770 -15.49 4.99 -5.70
CA HIS A 770 -14.26 5.76 -5.53
C HIS A 770 -13.20 5.43 -6.60
N HIS A 771 -13.63 5.35 -7.87
CA HIS A 771 -12.72 5.16 -9.01
C HIS A 771 -11.75 6.34 -9.12
N ALA A 772 -10.49 6.04 -9.40
CA ALA A 772 -9.47 7.05 -9.73
C ALA A 772 -9.36 7.12 -11.25
N TYR A 773 -9.99 8.14 -11.84
CA TYR A 773 -10.02 8.33 -13.28
C TYR A 773 -8.63 8.59 -13.85
N ARG A 774 -8.36 8.02 -15.02
CA ARG A 774 -7.14 8.23 -15.82
C ARG A 774 -7.52 8.72 -17.22
N ALA A 775 -6.57 9.28 -17.94
CA ALA A 775 -6.78 9.72 -19.34
C ALA A 775 -7.41 8.63 -20.23
N ARG A 776 -7.01 7.36 -20.05
CA ARG A 776 -7.60 6.21 -20.79
C ARG A 776 -9.08 5.96 -20.48
N ASP A 777 -9.51 6.26 -19.25
CA ASP A 777 -10.89 6.04 -18.83
C ASP A 777 -11.78 7.10 -19.47
N LEU A 778 -11.31 8.35 -19.54
CA LEU A 778 -11.99 9.42 -20.25
C LEU A 778 -11.95 9.20 -21.77
N ALA A 779 -10.87 8.67 -22.33
CA ALA A 779 -10.80 8.28 -23.74
C ALA A 779 -11.89 7.24 -24.09
N LEU A 780 -12.11 6.24 -23.23
CA LEU A 780 -13.19 5.26 -23.39
C LEU A 780 -14.58 5.94 -23.36
N VAL A 781 -14.79 6.87 -22.42
CA VAL A 781 -16.06 7.62 -22.31
C VAL A 781 -16.28 8.49 -23.56
N ARG A 782 -15.25 9.19 -24.04
CA ARG A 782 -15.27 9.99 -25.27
C ARG A 782 -15.58 9.13 -26.51
N GLU A 783 -14.95 7.97 -26.63
CA GLU A 783 -15.18 7.04 -27.75
C GLU A 783 -16.63 6.56 -27.77
N ARG A 784 -17.17 6.17 -26.61
CA ARG A 784 -18.56 5.73 -26.48
C ARG A 784 -19.54 6.86 -26.77
N ALA A 785 -19.30 8.05 -26.24
CA ALA A 785 -20.13 9.22 -26.49
C ALA A 785 -20.19 9.57 -27.99
N LYS A 786 -19.04 9.49 -28.69
CA LYS A 786 -18.98 9.67 -30.15
C LYS A 786 -19.75 8.57 -30.90
N ARG A 787 -19.59 7.30 -30.50
CA ARG A 787 -20.27 6.16 -31.16
C ARG A 787 -21.79 6.27 -31.05
N CYS A 788 -22.31 6.69 -29.90
CA CYS A 788 -23.75 6.86 -29.72
C CYS A 788 -24.27 8.25 -30.12
N SER A 789 -23.41 9.15 -30.59
CA SER A 789 -23.75 10.54 -30.92
C SER A 789 -24.37 11.31 -29.76
N ALA A 790 -23.83 11.13 -28.54
CA ALA A 790 -24.28 11.89 -27.38
C ALA A 790 -23.91 13.38 -27.49
N GLU A 791 -24.89 14.25 -27.22
CA GLU A 791 -24.72 15.70 -27.15
C GLU A 791 -23.92 16.09 -25.90
N VAL A 792 -24.20 15.43 -24.77
CA VAL A 792 -23.59 15.72 -23.47
C VAL A 792 -23.17 14.45 -22.74
N ILE A 793 -22.19 14.58 -21.87
CA ILE A 793 -21.73 13.52 -20.98
C ILE A 793 -22.04 13.93 -19.55
N LEU A 794 -22.86 13.16 -18.82
CA LEU A 794 -23.23 13.46 -17.44
C LEU A 794 -22.50 12.56 -16.45
N THR A 795 -22.02 13.16 -15.36
CA THR A 795 -21.37 12.45 -14.25
C THR A 795 -21.85 12.98 -12.90
N THR A 796 -21.39 12.39 -11.79
CA THR A 796 -21.76 12.83 -10.44
C THR A 796 -20.85 13.97 -9.97
N GLU A 797 -21.33 14.86 -9.08
CA GLU A 797 -20.45 15.87 -8.43
C GLU A 797 -19.29 15.24 -7.64
N LYS A 798 -19.47 14.01 -7.12
CA LYS A 798 -18.40 13.26 -6.46
C LYS A 798 -17.29 12.87 -7.44
N ASP A 799 -17.64 12.50 -8.67
CA ASP A 799 -16.66 12.12 -9.69
C ASP A 799 -16.04 13.34 -10.37
N ALA A 800 -16.79 14.44 -10.49
CA ALA A 800 -16.38 15.70 -11.08
C ALA A 800 -15.00 16.21 -10.60
N GLY A 801 -14.76 16.21 -9.28
CA GLY A 801 -13.52 16.70 -8.71
C GLY A 801 -12.27 15.95 -9.22
N LYS A 802 -12.42 14.66 -9.55
CA LYS A 802 -11.31 13.82 -10.06
C LYS A 802 -11.09 13.99 -11.56
N LEU A 803 -12.08 14.51 -12.28
CA LEU A 803 -12.08 14.59 -13.74
C LEU A 803 -11.55 15.92 -14.24
N ALA A 804 -11.72 17.01 -13.49
CA ALA A 804 -11.34 18.36 -13.93
C ALA A 804 -9.90 18.46 -14.51
N PRO A 805 -8.86 17.82 -13.95
CA PRO A 805 -7.50 17.87 -14.52
C PRO A 805 -7.31 17.08 -15.81
N LEU A 806 -8.28 16.25 -16.21
CA LEU A 806 -8.19 15.31 -17.34
C LEU A 806 -9.02 15.75 -18.55
N LEU A 807 -9.88 16.77 -18.40
CA LEU A 807 -10.78 17.23 -19.45
C LEU A 807 -10.05 18.13 -20.45
N ASP A 808 -10.41 17.98 -21.73
CA ASP A 808 -9.96 18.85 -22.81
C ASP A 808 -10.98 20.00 -23.00
N GLU A 809 -10.56 21.10 -23.64
CA GLU A 809 -11.42 22.28 -23.86
C GLU A 809 -12.73 21.97 -24.61
N HIS A 810 -12.79 20.86 -25.35
CA HIS A 810 -13.93 20.47 -26.19
C HIS A 810 -14.82 19.41 -25.56
N ASP A 811 -14.53 18.94 -24.34
CA ASP A 811 -15.32 17.87 -23.71
C ASP A 811 -16.67 18.37 -23.17
N PRO A 812 -17.82 17.84 -23.61
CA PRO A 812 -19.14 18.26 -23.13
C PRO A 812 -19.50 17.54 -21.82
N VAL A 813 -18.66 17.62 -20.78
CA VAL A 813 -18.84 16.89 -19.52
C VAL A 813 -19.45 17.79 -18.43
N PHE A 814 -20.58 17.36 -17.89
CA PHE A 814 -21.34 18.08 -16.87
C PHE A 814 -21.55 17.21 -15.64
N ALA A 815 -21.42 17.79 -14.46
CA ALA A 815 -21.77 17.13 -13.20
C ALA A 815 -23.21 17.42 -12.81
N VAL A 816 -23.94 16.36 -12.48
CA VAL A 816 -25.28 16.44 -11.89
C VAL A 816 -25.13 16.77 -10.42
N ARG A 817 -25.74 17.89 -10.03
CA ARG A 817 -25.70 18.43 -8.69
C ARG A 817 -26.92 18.01 -7.88
N LEU A 818 -26.68 17.38 -6.74
CA LEU A 818 -27.74 16.85 -5.88
C LEU A 818 -27.82 17.63 -4.56
N GLY A 819 -29.02 18.06 -4.23
CA GLY A 819 -29.39 18.62 -2.93
C GLY A 819 -30.21 17.64 -2.10
N ALA A 820 -30.13 17.76 -0.78
CA ALA A 820 -31.05 17.08 0.14
C ALA A 820 -32.23 18.00 0.45
N GLU A 821 -33.44 17.46 0.37
CA GLU A 821 -34.67 18.13 0.78
C GLU A 821 -35.34 17.34 1.90
N ILE A 822 -35.57 18.00 3.03
CA ILE A 822 -36.29 17.41 4.16
C ILE A 822 -37.79 17.53 3.89
N MET A 823 -38.45 16.40 3.66
CA MET A 823 -39.89 16.31 3.39
C MET A 823 -40.70 16.45 4.68
N GLU A 824 -40.26 15.76 5.74
CA GLU A 824 -40.93 15.73 7.04
C GLU A 824 -39.92 15.79 8.18
N GLY A 825 -40.29 16.40 9.31
CA GLY A 825 -39.43 16.48 10.50
C GLY A 825 -38.33 17.57 10.44
N ARG A 826 -38.42 18.53 9.52
CA ARG A 826 -37.44 19.63 9.35
C ARG A 826 -37.22 20.44 10.62
N GLU A 827 -38.28 20.94 11.24
CA GLU A 827 -38.18 21.78 12.44
C GLU A 827 -37.55 21.03 13.61
N ARG A 828 -37.86 19.73 13.77
CA ARG A 828 -37.23 18.86 14.76
C ARG A 828 -35.74 18.71 14.49
N LEU A 829 -35.35 18.44 13.24
CA LEU A 829 -33.95 18.30 12.87
C LEU A 829 -33.16 19.60 13.11
N GLU A 830 -33.74 20.75 12.76
CA GLU A 830 -33.14 22.07 12.99
C GLU A 830 -32.97 22.37 14.49
N ARG A 831 -33.99 22.08 15.31
CA ARG A 831 -33.91 22.24 16.79
C ARG A 831 -32.80 21.39 17.41
N LEU A 832 -32.74 20.10 17.04
CA LEU A 832 -31.71 19.18 17.52
C LEU A 832 -30.30 19.68 17.14
N ALA A 833 -30.12 20.09 15.88
CA ALA A 833 -28.84 20.59 15.39
C ALA A 833 -28.38 21.86 16.11
N LEU A 834 -29.30 22.82 16.34
CA LEU A 834 -29.01 24.09 17.01
C LEU A 834 -28.86 23.95 18.53
N GLY A 835 -29.36 22.86 19.12
CA GLY A 835 -29.31 22.65 20.57
C GLY A 835 -30.35 23.44 21.35
N ASN A 836 -31.46 23.80 20.70
CA ASN A 836 -32.59 24.50 21.31
C ASN A 836 -33.60 23.53 21.96
N ASP A 837 -33.14 22.39 22.48
CA ASP A 837 -34.01 21.49 23.24
C ASP A 837 -34.30 22.15 24.60
N GLU A 838 -35.47 22.76 24.75
CA GLU A 838 -36.11 22.89 26.06
C GLU A 838 -36.24 21.48 26.63
N ARG A 839 -35.71 21.28 27.86
CA ARG A 839 -35.93 20.06 28.63
C ARG A 839 -37.39 19.84 28.94
#